data_AF-A0A0Q4CZV4-F1
#
_entry.id   AF-A0A0Q4CZV4-F1
#
_cell.length_a   1.000
_cell.length_b   1.000
_cell.length_c   1.000
_cell.angle_alpha   90.00
_cell.angle_beta   90.00
_cell.angle_gamma   90.00
#
_symmetry.space_group_name_H-M   'P 1'
#
loop_
_entity.id
_entity.type
_entity.pdbx_description
1 polymer ?
#
loop_
_entity_poly.entity_id
_entity_poly.type
_entity_poly.pdbx_seq_one_letter_code
_entity_poly.pdbx_strand_id
1 'polypeptide(L)'
;MATRSDTSEAAVEGDARARGTYHFLDVGGVKYGECVLVVFGNKRILIDGSHQQDYRGQDGYRSIPQQLSDVLGEAAPHDIDLIVVTHGHADHVGCLPELFENGIIRPSFAYVTHPKAGFGRAMDESASDDGGSATRKLEAALREEDASDLSDAELAAFIDAAETVEKRYNRFLLALAEGGVEVHLHMGGPLPDAIEKRLSGTGVALLGPSEEQLLFCAEQIAKSNREAQDAIAANDVRDTTEVVALYRALTSARPGDAGYTRGNAMNCQSIVLAFGPESNRVLLAGDMQFAEPGVRKIEEAVSRLRADVVAAGPYAMFKTTHHTSHNGQDESLLDELGKPRIIVHSGGLRDEAHPYPSVLEALEARRGRIFARTDRNGLISVTPGAAGDREVVVAKGELNDFTANVLPDETRPESEPTGPKTLAMSPPSIKTVAEVATAGPQIIIVNLPPGPIDLTVAGVDIIVRNPKDPRVARRSVTFAATTAASTTRDEGGDFAGLLFASDPDRLRLNVGRSEADAAIARIEERGGQFVSGSGDDFSDRVVAALRDGRPHRGVVIVGGYDVVQPHRVDCLDPELRRKLGGDITSDLDQFWVWSDAAFGDTDDDGLAELPVSRVPDARDARMLKAAFAAARSEVAGRFGVRNVHRPFADEIWKGMAGTGDILVSEPFRSADLDHDRLVAGNHYHMLHGELDDGTIFTGEDAEGYPVAFEVKQVPTSFSGVVFTGCCWGALIVDGSALRYVDRLPPPRVVEASIALSYLKAGAQAFIGCTGAHYSGPSVDREANFAMDLHEAFWEHFAQSGSASHALHSAKLAFAESIVRGTHLDPLSTARRLKNLAQFTCLGLGW
;
A
#
# COMPACT_ATOMS: atom_id res chain seq x y z
N MET A 1 17.38 -25.04 -59.11
CA MET A 1 18.67 -24.35 -59.15
C MET A 1 18.41 -22.89 -59.49
N ALA A 2 18.32 -22.05 -58.47
CA ALA A 2 18.35 -20.58 -58.56
C ALA A 2 18.63 -20.07 -57.13
N THR A 3 19.91 -19.82 -56.90
CA THR A 3 20.56 -18.90 -55.96
C THR A 3 19.78 -18.42 -54.72
N ARG A 4 20.10 -19.02 -53.57
CA ARG A 4 20.15 -18.36 -52.26
C ARG A 4 21.44 -17.52 -52.22
N SER A 5 21.34 -16.21 -52.18
CA SER A 5 22.44 -15.31 -51.78
C SER A 5 21.89 -13.95 -51.35
N ASP A 6 22.51 -13.38 -50.32
CA ASP A 6 22.51 -11.96 -49.92
C ASP A 6 21.44 -11.37 -48.99
N THR A 7 20.83 -12.14 -48.09
CA THR A 7 20.09 -11.52 -46.96
C THR A 7 20.68 -11.75 -45.57
N SER A 8 21.64 -12.66 -45.39
CA SER A 8 22.25 -12.89 -44.07
C SER A 8 23.44 -11.97 -43.79
N GLU A 9 24.24 -11.58 -44.79
CA GLU A 9 25.38 -10.67 -44.57
C GLU A 9 24.94 -9.22 -44.33
N ALA A 10 23.89 -8.73 -45.00
CA ALA A 10 23.36 -7.38 -44.76
C ALA A 10 22.64 -7.23 -43.40
N ALA A 11 22.07 -8.30 -42.86
CA ALA A 11 21.51 -8.32 -41.51
C ALA A 11 22.61 -8.34 -40.44
N VAL A 12 23.74 -9.01 -40.71
CA VAL A 12 24.92 -9.05 -39.84
C VAL A 12 25.73 -7.74 -39.90
N GLU A 13 25.76 -7.04 -41.05
CA GLU A 13 26.36 -5.70 -41.17
C GLU A 13 25.52 -4.59 -40.53
N GLY A 14 24.20 -4.75 -40.42
CA GLY A 14 23.30 -3.83 -39.72
C GLY A 14 23.45 -3.88 -38.20
N ASP A 15 23.74 -5.07 -37.66
CA ASP A 15 23.84 -5.35 -36.21
C ASP A 15 25.18 -4.88 -35.60
N ALA A 16 26.20 -4.65 -36.44
CA ALA A 16 27.55 -4.27 -36.05
C ALA A 16 27.77 -2.75 -35.84
N ARG A 17 26.75 -1.90 -35.99
CA ARG A 17 26.95 -0.45 -36.24
C ARG A 17 26.66 0.55 -35.13
N ALA A 18 26.47 0.13 -33.89
CA ALA A 18 26.84 1.00 -32.77
C ALA A 18 27.26 0.17 -31.57
N ARG A 19 28.57 0.03 -31.40
CA ARG A 19 29.14 -0.49 -30.17
C ARG A 19 29.05 0.60 -29.10
N GLY A 20 28.34 0.32 -28.01
CA GLY A 20 28.12 1.27 -26.93
C GLY A 20 29.31 1.33 -25.97
N THR A 21 29.61 2.53 -25.49
CA THR A 21 30.50 2.78 -24.35
C THR A 21 29.67 3.26 -23.16
N TYR A 22 29.91 2.70 -21.99
CA TYR A 22 29.17 2.94 -20.76
C TYR A 22 30.15 3.51 -19.73
N HIS A 23 29.96 4.78 -19.38
CA HIS A 23 30.81 5.50 -18.46
C HIS A 23 30.11 5.61 -17.09
N PHE A 24 30.63 4.91 -16.09
CA PHE A 24 30.19 5.03 -14.70
C PHE A 24 31.06 6.09 -14.04
N LEU A 25 30.45 7.24 -13.74
CA LEU A 25 31.19 8.38 -13.21
C LEU A 25 31.59 8.13 -11.75
N ASP A 26 32.72 8.71 -11.33
CA ASP A 26 33.16 8.66 -9.94
C ASP A 26 32.20 9.50 -9.09
N VAL A 27 31.45 8.84 -8.21
CA VAL A 27 30.43 9.42 -7.32
C VAL A 27 31.00 9.92 -5.99
N GLY A 28 32.31 9.83 -5.82
CA GLY A 28 33.00 10.41 -4.68
C GLY A 28 33.08 9.50 -3.46
N GLY A 29 33.17 10.12 -2.30
CA GLY A 29 33.36 9.40 -1.03
C GLY A 29 32.08 9.18 -0.23
N VAL A 30 30.91 9.68 -0.64
CA VAL A 30 29.65 9.51 0.10
C VAL A 30 29.00 8.17 -0.24
N LYS A 31 28.36 7.50 0.73
CA LYS A 31 27.68 6.22 0.52
C LYS A 31 26.66 6.30 -0.62
N TYR A 32 26.45 5.20 -1.33
CA TYR A 32 25.56 5.12 -2.50
C TYR A 32 25.97 6.01 -3.69
N GLY A 33 25.03 6.33 -4.58
CA GLY A 33 25.23 7.16 -5.76
C GLY A 33 25.35 6.41 -7.08
N GLU A 34 24.62 6.90 -8.07
CA GLU A 34 24.71 6.42 -9.45
C GLU A 34 24.67 7.57 -10.46
N CYS A 35 25.62 7.58 -11.39
CA CYS A 35 25.56 8.44 -12.58
C CYS A 35 26.27 7.76 -13.75
N VAL A 36 25.52 7.45 -14.80
CA VAL A 36 25.99 6.68 -15.95
C VAL A 36 25.76 7.45 -17.24
N LEU A 37 26.83 7.69 -18.00
CA LEU A 37 26.75 8.22 -19.36
C LEU A 37 26.94 7.08 -20.37
N VAL A 38 25.91 6.81 -21.16
CA VAL A 38 25.92 5.81 -22.22
C VAL A 38 26.09 6.50 -23.57
N VAL A 39 27.06 6.04 -24.36
CA VAL A 39 27.42 6.64 -25.65
C VAL A 39 27.39 5.61 -26.78
N PHE A 40 26.58 5.86 -27.80
CA PHE A 40 26.49 5.07 -29.03
C PHE A 40 26.74 5.98 -30.24
N GLY A 41 28.00 6.07 -30.67
CA GLY A 41 28.39 7.01 -31.72
C GLY A 41 28.12 8.45 -31.29
N ASN A 42 27.13 9.10 -31.90
CA ASN A 42 26.69 10.45 -31.51
C ASN A 42 25.51 10.47 -30.54
N LYS A 43 24.98 9.29 -30.16
CA LYS A 43 23.87 9.18 -29.20
C LYS A 43 24.38 9.16 -27.78
N ARG A 44 23.79 9.96 -26.89
CA ARG A 44 24.18 10.11 -25.50
C ARG A 44 22.96 9.99 -24.59
N ILE A 45 23.01 9.07 -23.64
CA ILE A 45 21.99 8.86 -22.63
C ILE A 45 22.64 9.09 -21.27
N LEU A 46 22.09 9.98 -20.46
CA LEU A 46 22.54 10.20 -19.08
C LEU A 46 21.52 9.58 -18.13
N ILE A 47 21.96 8.64 -17.30
CA ILE A 47 21.12 7.92 -16.35
C ILE A 47 21.56 8.34 -14.95
N ASP A 48 20.64 8.92 -14.19
CA ASP A 48 20.81 9.39 -12.82
C ASP A 48 21.91 10.46 -12.63
N GLY A 49 22.03 10.97 -11.41
CA GLY A 49 22.73 12.21 -11.07
C GLY A 49 23.65 12.14 -9.86
N SER A 50 23.88 10.97 -9.28
CA SER A 50 24.66 10.78 -8.04
C SER A 50 24.14 11.67 -6.91
N HIS A 51 25.00 12.28 -6.10
CA HIS A 51 24.61 13.21 -5.04
C HIS A 51 24.56 14.65 -5.56
N GLN A 52 23.74 15.49 -4.93
CA GLN A 52 23.66 16.92 -5.25
C GLN A 52 25.03 17.62 -5.24
N GLN A 53 25.87 17.31 -4.25
CA GLN A 53 27.19 17.92 -4.08
C GLN A 53 28.19 17.55 -5.19
N ASP A 54 27.95 16.46 -5.92
CA ASP A 54 28.85 16.01 -6.98
C ASP A 54 28.85 16.95 -8.20
N TYR A 55 27.90 17.89 -8.26
CA TYR A 55 27.98 19.05 -9.16
C TYR A 55 29.27 19.86 -8.96
N ARG A 56 29.70 20.05 -7.70
CA ARG A 56 30.90 20.80 -7.33
C ARG A 56 32.12 19.89 -7.12
N GLY A 57 31.89 18.61 -6.90
CA GLY A 57 32.92 17.65 -6.51
C GLY A 57 33.14 17.62 -5.00
N GLN A 58 33.98 16.70 -4.55
CA GLN A 58 34.31 16.50 -3.14
C GLN A 58 35.83 16.58 -2.97
N ASP A 59 36.32 16.69 -1.73
CA ASP A 59 37.77 16.68 -1.49
C ASP A 59 38.41 15.38 -2.01
N GLY A 60 39.29 15.52 -3.00
CA GLY A 60 39.94 14.38 -3.67
C GLY A 60 39.12 13.73 -4.80
N TYR A 61 37.90 14.21 -5.09
CA TYR A 61 37.03 13.67 -6.12
C TYR A 61 36.53 14.75 -7.08
N ARG A 62 36.57 14.45 -8.38
CA ARG A 62 36.22 15.41 -9.43
C ARG A 62 34.71 15.55 -9.56
N SER A 63 34.24 16.74 -9.93
CA SER A 63 32.82 16.97 -10.14
C SER A 63 32.29 16.25 -11.39
N ILE A 64 31.00 15.89 -11.37
CA ILE A 64 30.31 15.29 -12.52
C ILE A 64 30.43 16.16 -13.79
N PRO A 65 30.23 17.51 -13.75
CA PRO A 65 30.49 18.36 -14.92
C PRO A 65 31.89 18.23 -15.53
N GLN A 66 32.92 18.12 -14.69
CA GLN A 66 34.30 17.95 -15.15
C GLN A 66 34.49 16.58 -15.79
N GLN A 67 33.97 15.53 -15.16
CA GLN A 67 34.07 14.17 -15.70
C GLN A 67 33.34 14.05 -17.04
N LEU A 68 32.15 14.63 -17.18
CA LEU A 68 31.40 14.67 -18.45
C LEU A 68 32.20 15.37 -19.55
N SER A 69 32.82 16.52 -19.25
CA SER A 69 33.62 17.27 -20.23
C SER A 69 34.86 16.50 -20.68
N ASP A 70 35.52 15.80 -19.75
CA ASP A 70 36.67 14.96 -20.05
C ASP A 70 36.30 13.73 -20.89
N VAL A 71 35.21 13.04 -20.53
CA VAL A 71 34.71 11.86 -21.26
C VAL A 71 34.28 12.22 -22.68
N LEU A 72 33.56 13.33 -22.83
CA LEU A 72 33.06 13.77 -24.13
C LEU A 72 34.11 14.50 -24.96
N GLY A 73 35.19 14.97 -24.33
CA GLY A 73 36.28 15.70 -25.00
C GLY A 73 35.86 17.07 -25.56
N GLU A 74 34.78 17.63 -25.04
CA GLU A 74 34.21 18.92 -25.48
C GLU A 74 33.79 19.76 -24.26
N ALA A 75 33.55 21.05 -24.48
CA ALA A 75 33.06 21.94 -23.44
C ALA A 75 31.53 21.94 -23.41
N ALA A 76 30.95 22.11 -22.21
CA ALA A 76 29.51 22.30 -22.04
C ALA A 76 28.97 23.52 -22.85
N PRO A 77 27.67 23.53 -23.22
CA PRO A 77 26.64 22.52 -22.93
C PRO A 77 26.80 21.24 -23.75
N HIS A 78 26.59 20.09 -23.10
CA HIS A 78 26.63 18.78 -23.73
C HIS A 78 25.25 18.39 -24.25
N ASP A 79 25.14 18.08 -25.53
CA ASP A 79 23.90 17.55 -26.09
C ASP A 79 23.64 16.14 -25.57
N ILE A 80 22.46 15.91 -24.99
CA ILE A 80 22.01 14.62 -24.44
C ILE A 80 20.73 14.22 -25.19
N ASP A 81 20.67 13.00 -25.72
CA ASP A 81 19.46 12.52 -26.39
C ASP A 81 18.36 12.19 -25.39
N LEU A 82 18.72 11.55 -24.28
CA LEU A 82 17.78 11.13 -23.24
C LEU A 82 18.41 11.28 -21.85
N ILE A 83 17.70 11.92 -20.92
CA ILE A 83 17.95 11.76 -19.49
C ILE A 83 17.00 10.69 -18.95
N VAL A 84 17.52 9.79 -18.11
CA VAL A 84 16.72 8.83 -17.35
C VAL A 84 16.91 9.12 -15.87
N VAL A 85 15.80 9.17 -15.12
CA VAL A 85 15.84 9.12 -13.66
C VAL A 85 15.16 7.83 -13.23
N THR A 86 15.96 6.89 -12.73
CA THR A 86 15.48 5.52 -12.46
C THR A 86 14.44 5.51 -11.36
N HIS A 87 14.63 6.26 -10.28
CA HIS A 87 13.67 6.41 -9.17
C HIS A 87 13.99 7.67 -8.34
N GLY A 88 13.23 7.89 -7.27
CA GLY A 88 13.16 9.18 -6.58
C GLY A 88 14.19 9.44 -5.47
N HIS A 89 15.13 8.54 -5.19
CA HIS A 89 16.10 8.72 -4.09
C HIS A 89 17.10 9.85 -4.36
N ALA A 90 17.62 10.42 -3.29
CA ALA A 90 18.47 11.61 -3.32
C ALA A 90 19.74 11.43 -4.17
N ASP A 91 20.33 10.25 -4.11
CA ASP A 91 21.58 9.85 -4.77
C ASP A 91 21.39 9.34 -6.22
N HIS A 92 20.14 9.34 -6.70
CA HIS A 92 19.77 9.13 -8.10
C HIS A 92 19.30 10.42 -8.78
N VAL A 93 18.45 11.21 -8.13
CA VAL A 93 18.05 12.54 -8.63
C VAL A 93 19.26 13.48 -8.64
N GLY A 94 19.99 13.50 -7.53
CA GLY A 94 21.35 14.01 -7.49
C GLY A 94 21.56 15.41 -7.98
N CYS A 95 22.60 15.59 -8.78
CA CYS A 95 22.97 16.86 -9.39
C CYS A 95 22.33 17.12 -10.77
N LEU A 96 21.41 16.27 -11.25
CA LEU A 96 20.73 16.48 -12.54
C LEU A 96 20.05 17.87 -12.66
N PRO A 97 19.34 18.37 -11.62
CA PRO A 97 18.77 19.71 -11.68
C PRO A 97 19.84 20.79 -11.95
N GLU A 98 20.95 20.75 -11.22
CA GLU A 98 22.05 21.71 -11.36
C GLU A 98 22.78 21.58 -12.70
N LEU A 99 22.90 20.37 -13.25
CA LEU A 99 23.48 20.14 -14.58
C LEU A 99 22.65 20.81 -15.68
N PHE A 100 21.32 20.73 -15.60
CA PHE A 100 20.43 21.34 -16.57
C PHE A 100 20.31 22.84 -16.39
N GLU A 101 19.98 23.31 -15.17
CA GLU A 101 19.72 24.72 -14.88
C GLU A 101 20.95 25.61 -15.15
N ASN A 102 22.16 25.09 -14.93
CA ASN A 102 23.41 25.82 -15.21
C ASN A 102 23.94 25.62 -16.63
N GLY A 103 23.17 24.96 -17.51
CA GLY A 103 23.55 24.76 -18.92
C GLY A 103 24.76 23.87 -19.12
N ILE A 104 24.98 22.89 -18.25
CA ILE A 104 26.01 21.85 -18.45
C ILE A 104 25.53 20.80 -19.45
N ILE A 105 24.23 20.46 -19.42
CA ILE A 105 23.61 19.50 -20.34
C ILE A 105 22.41 20.13 -21.06
N ARG A 106 22.16 19.64 -22.28
CA ARG A 106 21.02 20.02 -23.11
C ARG A 106 20.28 18.77 -23.61
N PRO A 107 19.33 18.24 -22.82
CA PRO A 107 18.57 17.05 -23.18
C PRO A 107 17.53 17.32 -24.27
N SER A 108 17.24 16.30 -25.08
CA SER A 108 16.11 16.30 -26.02
C SER A 108 14.85 15.68 -25.40
N PHE A 109 15.03 14.57 -24.69
CA PHE A 109 13.97 13.85 -23.99
C PHE A 109 14.37 13.62 -22.53
N ALA A 110 13.37 13.47 -21.66
CA ALA A 110 13.53 12.93 -20.31
C ALA A 110 12.53 11.79 -20.10
N TYR A 111 13.00 10.64 -19.61
CA TYR A 111 12.16 9.49 -19.26
C TYR A 111 12.38 9.15 -17.80
N VAL A 112 11.40 9.43 -16.96
CA VAL A 112 11.63 9.54 -15.52
C VAL A 112 10.51 8.86 -14.74
N THR A 113 10.82 8.37 -13.54
CA THR A 113 9.81 7.82 -12.64
C THR A 113 8.74 8.87 -12.30
N HIS A 114 7.47 8.48 -12.35
CA HIS A 114 6.37 9.43 -12.20
C HIS A 114 6.45 10.16 -10.85
N PRO A 115 6.44 11.51 -10.78
CA PRO A 115 6.70 12.26 -9.55
C PRO A 115 5.69 11.94 -8.44
N LYS A 116 4.43 11.69 -8.77
CA LYS A 116 3.43 11.34 -7.74
C LYS A 116 3.62 9.92 -7.20
N ALA A 117 3.64 8.92 -8.08
CA ALA A 117 3.90 7.53 -7.70
C ALA A 117 5.26 7.33 -7.00
N GLY A 118 6.30 8.01 -7.49
CA GLY A 118 7.67 7.97 -6.98
C GLY A 118 7.83 8.49 -5.55
N PHE A 119 6.91 9.35 -5.11
CA PHE A 119 6.94 9.99 -3.79
C PHE A 119 5.72 9.64 -2.92
N GLY A 120 4.86 8.71 -3.38
CA GLY A 120 3.67 8.26 -2.67
C GLY A 120 2.58 9.32 -2.51
N ARG A 121 2.42 10.20 -3.51
CA ARG A 121 1.37 11.24 -3.57
C ARG A 121 0.17 10.76 -4.37
N ALA A 122 -1.03 11.20 -4.00
CA ALA A 122 -2.23 10.86 -4.76
C ALA A 122 -2.23 11.56 -6.13
N MET A 123 -2.77 10.91 -7.17
CA MET A 123 -2.67 11.39 -8.55
C MET A 123 -3.39 12.71 -8.82
N ASP A 124 -4.35 13.08 -7.97
CA ASP A 124 -5.09 14.35 -7.97
C ASP A 124 -4.53 15.39 -6.99
N GLU A 125 -3.63 14.99 -6.09
CA GLU A 125 -2.97 15.86 -5.13
C GLU A 125 -2.10 16.89 -5.86
N SER A 126 -2.41 18.18 -5.73
CA SER A 126 -1.45 19.23 -6.05
C SER A 126 -0.30 19.15 -5.06
N ALA A 127 0.95 19.34 -5.49
CA ALA A 127 2.09 19.41 -4.58
C ALA A 127 1.81 20.44 -3.47
N SER A 128 1.39 19.99 -2.29
CA SER A 128 0.98 20.86 -1.21
C SER A 128 2.19 21.25 -0.39
N ASP A 129 2.44 22.56 -0.24
CA ASP A 129 3.42 23.12 0.72
C ASP A 129 2.82 23.20 2.16
N ASP A 130 1.63 22.61 2.40
CA ASP A 130 0.81 22.80 3.61
C ASP A 130 1.21 21.94 4.82
N GLY A 131 2.22 21.08 4.69
CA GLY A 131 2.80 20.35 5.82
C GLY A 131 3.75 21.23 6.65
N GLY A 132 3.63 21.18 7.98
CA GLY A 132 4.65 21.73 8.89
C GLY A 132 6.04 21.17 8.56
N SER A 133 7.10 21.96 8.75
CA SER A 133 8.46 21.57 8.34
C SER A 133 8.91 20.23 8.95
N ALA A 134 8.50 19.91 10.18
CA ALA A 134 8.82 18.64 10.82
C ALA A 134 8.17 17.41 10.13
N THR A 135 6.91 17.53 9.70
CA THR A 135 6.21 16.48 8.96
C THR A 135 6.90 16.17 7.64
N ARG A 136 7.18 17.20 6.83
CA ARG A 136 7.85 17.04 5.54
C ARG A 136 9.24 16.43 5.68
N LYS A 137 9.96 16.80 6.74
CA LYS A 137 11.27 16.22 7.09
C LYS A 137 11.17 14.74 7.42
N LEU A 138 10.24 14.32 8.28
CA LEU A 138 10.12 12.91 8.65
C LEU A 138 9.61 12.06 7.48
N GLU A 139 8.62 12.54 6.71
CA GLU A 139 8.15 11.87 5.49
C GLU A 139 9.31 11.63 4.52
N ALA A 140 10.10 12.67 4.23
CA ALA A 140 11.23 12.54 3.33
C ALA A 140 12.29 11.57 3.87
N ALA A 141 12.65 11.68 5.15
CA ALA A 141 13.65 10.81 5.76
C ALA A 141 13.24 9.33 5.78
N LEU A 142 11.96 9.01 6.03
CA LEU A 142 11.47 7.62 6.07
C LEU A 142 11.33 6.98 4.66
N ARG A 143 11.31 7.80 3.61
CA ARG A 143 11.29 7.34 2.22
C ARG A 143 12.67 6.96 1.69
N GLU A 144 13.70 7.64 2.17
CA GLU A 144 15.09 7.33 1.86
C GLU A 144 15.54 6.02 2.55
N GLU A 145 16.74 5.56 2.18
CA GLU A 145 17.41 4.43 2.82
C GLU A 145 17.66 4.67 4.33
N ASP A 146 17.84 3.57 5.08
CA ASP A 146 18.12 3.66 6.52
C ASP A 146 19.41 4.46 6.78
N ALA A 147 19.27 5.51 7.57
CA ALA A 147 20.33 6.42 7.98
C ALA A 147 20.47 6.48 9.52
N SER A 148 19.91 5.49 10.22
CA SER A 148 19.95 5.43 11.70
C SER A 148 21.34 5.12 12.27
N ASP A 149 22.30 4.75 11.42
CA ASP A 149 23.71 4.57 11.76
C ASP A 149 24.48 5.90 11.90
N LEU A 150 24.00 6.97 11.24
CA LEU A 150 24.64 8.29 11.26
C LEU A 150 24.66 8.91 12.67
N SER A 151 25.62 9.80 12.97
CA SER A 151 25.57 10.62 14.19
C SER A 151 24.38 11.59 14.15
N ASP A 152 23.94 12.14 15.29
CA ASP A 152 22.76 13.04 15.31
C ASP A 152 22.93 14.29 14.44
N ALA A 153 24.16 14.82 14.32
CA ALA A 153 24.45 15.97 13.47
C ALA A 153 24.38 15.60 11.97
N GLU A 154 24.91 14.43 11.62
CA GLU A 154 24.87 13.91 10.24
C GLU A 154 23.45 13.49 9.84
N LEU A 155 22.71 12.88 10.76
CA LEU A 155 21.31 12.49 10.57
C LEU A 155 20.42 13.73 10.41
N ALA A 156 20.63 14.79 11.20
CA ALA A 156 19.92 16.06 10.99
C ALA A 156 20.19 16.65 9.60
N ALA A 157 21.46 16.64 9.16
CA ALA A 157 21.83 17.12 7.82
C ALA A 157 21.23 16.26 6.71
N PHE A 158 21.18 14.93 6.89
CA PHE A 158 20.52 14.00 5.99
C PHE A 158 19.02 14.28 5.87
N ILE A 159 18.32 14.45 7.00
CA ILE A 159 16.89 14.76 7.04
C ILE A 159 16.59 16.09 6.34
N ASP A 160 17.41 17.12 6.59
CA ASP A 160 17.28 18.41 5.93
C ASP A 160 17.52 18.31 4.41
N ALA A 161 18.46 17.47 3.97
CA ALA A 161 18.70 17.22 2.55
C ALA A 161 17.52 16.48 1.91
N ALA A 162 17.05 15.40 2.54
CA ALA A 162 15.94 14.57 2.08
C ALA A 162 14.66 15.39 1.87
N GLU A 163 14.33 16.32 2.78
CA GLU A 163 13.15 17.21 2.67
C GLU A 163 13.08 17.92 1.31
N THR A 164 14.23 18.23 0.71
CA THR A 164 14.29 19.01 -0.52
C THR A 164 14.18 18.18 -1.80
N VAL A 165 14.37 16.86 -1.74
CA VAL A 165 14.51 15.99 -2.93
C VAL A 165 13.28 16.06 -3.82
N GLU A 166 12.09 15.82 -3.26
CA GLU A 166 10.82 15.85 -4.01
C GLU A 166 10.57 17.22 -4.67
N LYS A 167 10.84 18.32 -3.95
CA LYS A 167 10.68 19.68 -4.46
C LYS A 167 11.67 19.98 -5.59
N ARG A 168 12.93 19.54 -5.43
CA ARG A 168 13.98 19.67 -6.45
C ARG A 168 13.62 18.86 -7.69
N TYR A 169 13.14 17.64 -7.53
CA TYR A 169 12.69 16.77 -8.61
C TYR A 169 11.54 17.40 -9.41
N ASN A 170 10.48 17.81 -8.72
CA ASN A 170 9.33 18.46 -9.38
C ASN A 170 9.71 19.75 -10.11
N ARG A 171 10.57 20.59 -9.51
CA ARG A 171 11.08 21.79 -10.17
C ARG A 171 11.95 21.47 -11.38
N PHE A 172 12.77 20.42 -11.30
CA PHE A 172 13.57 19.97 -12.43
C PHE A 172 12.69 19.52 -13.60
N LEU A 173 11.62 18.75 -13.36
CA LEU A 173 10.69 18.35 -14.41
C LEU A 173 9.98 19.56 -15.06
N LEU A 174 9.60 20.55 -14.26
CA LEU A 174 9.05 21.81 -14.77
C LEU A 174 10.09 22.57 -15.61
N ALA A 175 11.32 22.71 -15.12
CA ALA A 175 12.40 23.40 -15.83
C ALA A 175 12.73 22.71 -17.17
N LEU A 176 12.74 21.37 -17.21
CA LEU A 176 12.90 20.60 -18.45
C LEU A 176 11.79 20.93 -19.46
N ALA A 177 10.53 20.87 -19.04
CA ALA A 177 9.39 21.16 -19.89
C ALA A 177 9.40 22.62 -20.39
N GLU A 178 9.68 23.58 -19.52
CA GLU A 178 9.83 25.00 -19.86
C GLU A 178 11.01 25.26 -20.82
N GLY A 179 12.08 24.48 -20.68
CA GLY A 179 13.23 24.47 -21.58
C GLY A 179 12.98 23.79 -22.94
N GLY A 180 11.77 23.28 -23.18
CA GLY A 180 11.37 22.62 -24.43
C GLY A 180 11.81 21.16 -24.55
N VAL A 181 12.17 20.52 -23.43
CA VAL A 181 12.49 19.09 -23.37
C VAL A 181 11.18 18.29 -23.31
N GLU A 182 11.09 17.21 -24.09
CA GLU A 182 9.92 16.33 -24.03
C GLU A 182 10.04 15.37 -22.83
N VAL A 183 9.22 15.60 -21.80
CA VAL A 183 9.23 14.84 -20.54
C VAL A 183 8.17 13.72 -20.59
N HIS A 184 8.61 12.49 -20.37
CA HIS A 184 7.77 11.30 -20.28
C HIS A 184 7.86 10.70 -18.89
N LEU A 185 6.70 10.48 -18.27
CA LEU A 185 6.58 9.91 -16.93
C LEU A 185 6.31 8.41 -17.04
N HIS A 186 7.18 7.60 -16.45
CA HIS A 186 7.04 6.16 -16.47
C HIS A 186 5.94 5.72 -15.49
N MET A 187 4.92 5.06 -16.02
CA MET A 187 3.84 4.38 -15.29
C MET A 187 3.58 3.00 -15.91
N GLY A 188 4.65 2.27 -16.23
CA GLY A 188 4.59 1.03 -16.98
C GLY A 188 4.41 1.24 -18.49
N GLY A 189 4.27 0.13 -19.21
CA GLY A 189 4.11 0.13 -20.67
C GLY A 189 5.42 0.20 -21.46
N PRO A 190 5.34 0.22 -22.81
CA PRO A 190 6.51 0.27 -23.68
C PRO A 190 7.18 1.66 -23.68
N LEU A 191 8.45 1.70 -24.11
CA LEU A 191 9.18 2.95 -24.32
C LEU A 191 8.45 3.80 -25.37
N PRO A 192 8.28 5.12 -25.19
CA PRO A 192 7.60 5.98 -26.16
C PRO A 192 8.26 5.95 -27.55
N ASP A 193 7.46 5.82 -28.61
CA ASP A 193 7.93 5.74 -30.01
C ASP A 193 8.93 6.84 -30.40
N ALA A 194 8.74 8.06 -29.87
CA ALA A 194 9.62 9.20 -30.14
C ALA A 194 11.03 8.96 -29.57
N ILE A 195 11.12 8.41 -28.36
CA ILE A 195 12.38 8.04 -27.70
C ILE A 195 13.00 6.84 -28.42
N GLU A 196 12.21 5.79 -28.68
CA GLU A 196 12.70 4.59 -29.39
C GLU A 196 13.30 4.96 -30.75
N LYS A 197 12.60 5.82 -31.51
CA LYS A 197 13.11 6.34 -32.78
C LYS A 197 14.37 7.20 -32.60
N ARG A 198 14.41 8.05 -31.57
CA ARG A 198 15.59 8.91 -31.29
C ARG A 198 16.82 8.07 -30.97
N LEU A 199 16.63 6.94 -30.29
CA LEU A 199 17.64 5.98 -29.86
C LEU A 199 17.79 4.79 -30.83
N SER A 200 17.21 4.86 -32.02
CA SER A 200 17.37 3.81 -33.03
C SER A 200 18.85 3.49 -33.26
N GLY A 201 19.19 2.20 -33.20
CA GLY A 201 20.55 1.69 -33.35
C GLY A 201 21.32 1.49 -32.04
N THR A 202 20.78 1.86 -30.88
CA THR A 202 21.41 1.55 -29.57
C THR A 202 21.03 0.18 -29.02
N GLY A 203 20.00 -0.47 -29.57
CA GLY A 203 19.45 -1.73 -29.05
C GLY A 203 18.74 -1.59 -27.70
N VAL A 204 18.28 -0.37 -27.35
CA VAL A 204 17.59 -0.08 -26.10
C VAL A 204 16.32 -0.92 -25.96
N ALA A 205 16.10 -1.48 -24.77
CA ALA A 205 14.87 -2.15 -24.39
C ALA A 205 14.49 -1.70 -22.96
N LEU A 206 13.24 -1.26 -22.80
CA LEU A 206 12.63 -1.03 -21.49
C LEU A 206 12.03 -2.35 -21.01
N LEU A 207 12.49 -2.84 -19.87
CA LEU A 207 12.10 -4.14 -19.33
C LEU A 207 11.07 -4.02 -18.20
N GLY A 208 10.99 -2.85 -17.56
CA GLY A 208 9.98 -2.51 -16.57
C GLY A 208 10.43 -1.36 -15.67
N PRO A 209 9.83 -1.22 -14.49
CA PRO A 209 8.78 -2.07 -13.90
C PRO A 209 7.41 -1.98 -14.61
N SER A 210 6.50 -2.91 -14.28
CA SER A 210 5.12 -2.85 -14.75
C SER A 210 4.32 -1.76 -14.03
N GLU A 211 3.18 -1.35 -14.60
CA GLU A 211 2.26 -0.41 -13.95
C GLU A 211 1.80 -0.95 -12.58
N GLU A 212 1.46 -2.23 -12.51
CA GLU A 212 1.07 -2.92 -11.28
C GLU A 212 2.15 -2.82 -10.19
N GLN A 213 3.42 -3.10 -10.55
CA GLN A 213 4.54 -2.99 -9.61
C GLN A 213 4.71 -1.54 -9.12
N LEU A 214 4.65 -0.56 -10.02
CA LEU A 214 4.78 0.86 -9.69
C LEU A 214 3.68 1.33 -8.73
N LEU A 215 2.44 0.88 -8.94
CA LEU A 215 1.30 1.21 -8.09
C LEU A 215 1.43 0.58 -6.70
N PHE A 216 1.84 -0.68 -6.60
CA PHE A 216 2.12 -1.32 -5.30
C PHE A 216 3.19 -0.57 -4.52
N CYS A 217 4.30 -0.21 -5.17
CA CYS A 217 5.35 0.62 -4.56
C CYS A 217 4.80 1.98 -4.09
N ALA A 218 4.04 2.67 -4.95
CA ALA A 218 3.47 3.98 -4.62
C ALA A 218 2.56 3.93 -3.40
N GLU A 219 1.75 2.87 -3.25
CA GLU A 219 0.89 2.66 -2.09
C GLU A 219 1.70 2.45 -0.80
N GLN A 220 2.82 1.70 -0.86
CA GLN A 220 3.70 1.51 0.30
C GLN A 220 4.43 2.81 0.69
N ILE A 221 4.89 3.59 -0.29
CA ILE A 221 5.50 4.91 -0.03
C ILE A 221 4.46 5.84 0.61
N ALA A 222 3.22 5.84 0.10
CA ALA A 222 2.13 6.62 0.65
C ALA A 222 1.77 6.19 2.09
N LYS A 223 1.88 4.89 2.40
CA LYS A 223 1.71 4.37 3.76
C LYS A 223 2.81 4.90 4.70
N SER A 224 4.07 4.84 4.29
CA SER A 224 5.19 5.42 5.05
C SER A 224 5.02 6.92 5.30
N ASN A 225 4.51 7.67 4.31
CA ASN A 225 4.20 9.10 4.48
C ASN A 225 3.12 9.31 5.56
N ARG A 226 2.05 8.53 5.55
CA ARG A 226 1.00 8.62 6.58
C ARG A 226 1.51 8.24 7.96
N GLU A 227 2.35 7.21 8.07
CA GLU A 227 3.00 6.82 9.33
C GLU A 227 3.86 7.95 9.90
N ALA A 228 4.60 8.68 9.05
CA ALA A 228 5.34 9.87 9.47
C ALA A 228 4.42 10.96 10.01
N GLN A 229 3.32 11.25 9.30
CA GLN A 229 2.33 12.26 9.72
C GLN A 229 1.72 11.91 11.07
N ASP A 230 1.27 10.66 11.23
CA ASP A 230 0.65 10.18 12.46
C ASP A 230 1.66 10.18 13.62
N ALA A 231 2.92 9.82 13.37
CA ALA A 231 3.98 9.85 14.38
C ALA A 231 4.33 11.28 14.85
N ILE A 232 4.39 12.25 13.93
CA ILE A 232 4.60 13.66 14.28
C ILE A 232 3.43 14.20 15.10
N ALA A 233 2.19 13.90 14.70
CA ALA A 233 0.99 14.31 15.40
C ALA A 233 0.94 13.72 16.83
N ALA A 234 1.27 12.44 16.99
CA ALA A 234 1.25 11.75 18.28
C ALA A 234 2.32 12.24 19.28
N ASN A 235 3.42 12.80 18.79
CA ASN A 235 4.57 13.21 19.63
C ASN A 235 4.73 14.74 19.76
N ASP A 236 3.83 15.55 19.17
CA ASP A 236 3.88 17.03 19.16
C ASP A 236 5.27 17.58 18.77
N VAL A 237 5.89 16.97 17.75
CA VAL A 237 7.26 17.28 17.30
C VAL A 237 7.28 18.59 16.51
N ARG A 238 8.19 19.50 16.88
CA ARG A 238 8.22 20.89 16.38
C ARG A 238 9.53 21.30 15.72
N ASP A 239 10.64 20.61 15.98
CA ASP A 239 11.95 20.93 15.40
C ASP A 239 12.73 19.71 14.90
N THR A 240 13.81 19.95 14.15
CA THR A 240 14.63 18.89 13.54
C THR A 240 15.25 17.95 14.56
N THR A 241 15.60 18.44 15.75
CA THR A 241 16.24 17.59 16.79
C THR A 241 15.25 16.56 17.30
N GLU A 242 14.01 16.97 17.50
CA GLU A 242 12.91 16.07 17.85
C GLU A 242 12.57 15.10 16.70
N VAL A 243 12.67 15.55 15.44
CA VAL A 243 12.53 14.67 14.26
C VAL A 243 13.64 13.62 14.22
N VAL A 244 14.90 13.97 14.54
CA VAL A 244 16.02 13.01 14.62
C VAL A 244 15.73 11.92 15.66
N ALA A 245 15.29 12.32 16.86
CA ALA A 245 14.95 11.37 17.92
C ALA A 245 13.78 10.46 17.52
N LEU A 246 12.74 11.03 16.90
CA LEU A 246 11.58 10.28 16.42
C LEU A 246 11.94 9.33 15.27
N TYR A 247 12.75 9.79 14.30
CA TYR A 247 13.25 8.95 13.22
C TYR A 247 13.97 7.72 13.78
N ARG A 248 14.93 7.92 14.70
CA ARG A 248 15.59 6.79 15.37
C ARG A 248 14.61 5.87 16.08
N ALA A 249 13.64 6.42 16.81
CA ALA A 249 12.65 5.60 17.51
C ALA A 249 11.84 4.71 16.55
N LEU A 250 11.50 5.23 15.36
CA LEU A 250 10.78 4.51 14.32
C LEU A 250 11.64 3.52 13.53
N THR A 251 12.95 3.73 13.45
CA THR A 251 13.89 2.79 12.80
C THR A 251 14.46 1.74 13.76
N SER A 252 14.44 1.98 15.07
CA SER A 252 15.01 1.07 16.10
C SER A 252 14.06 -0.02 16.60
N ALA A 253 12.82 -0.10 16.10
CA ALA A 253 11.86 -1.11 16.52
C ALA A 253 12.31 -2.54 16.12
N ARG A 254 12.06 -3.52 17.00
CA ARG A 254 12.84 -4.75 17.21
C ARG A 254 12.97 -5.71 16.00
N PRO A 255 14.07 -6.50 15.94
CA PRO A 255 14.18 -7.64 15.03
C PRO A 255 13.13 -8.69 15.39
N GLY A 256 12.18 -8.89 14.47
CA GLY A 256 10.96 -9.68 14.64
C GLY A 256 9.79 -9.15 13.82
N ASP A 257 9.78 -7.86 13.50
CA ASP A 257 8.91 -7.25 12.48
C ASP A 257 9.48 -7.50 11.08
N ALA A 258 9.37 -8.74 10.59
CA ALA A 258 9.69 -9.05 9.21
C ALA A 258 8.65 -8.40 8.28
N GLY A 259 8.98 -7.25 7.65
CA GLY A 259 8.15 -6.73 6.58
C GLY A 259 8.46 -5.37 5.96
N TYR A 260 9.23 -4.49 6.60
CA TYR A 260 9.50 -3.16 6.02
C TYR A 260 10.94 -2.72 6.25
N THR A 261 11.84 -3.09 5.34
CA THR A 261 13.08 -2.34 5.16
C THR A 261 12.73 -1.03 4.44
N ARG A 262 13.22 0.10 4.98
CA ARG A 262 12.95 1.46 4.46
C ARG A 262 13.60 1.62 3.09
N GLY A 263 13.15 2.59 2.28
CA GLY A 263 13.69 2.81 0.93
C GLY A 263 13.27 1.82 -0.15
N ASN A 264 13.00 0.55 0.20
CA ASN A 264 12.78 -0.51 -0.79
C ASN A 264 11.68 -0.24 -1.83
N ALA A 265 10.57 0.36 -1.41
CA ALA A 265 9.47 0.65 -2.32
C ALA A 265 9.90 1.63 -3.42
N MET A 266 10.79 2.58 -3.12
CA MET A 266 11.38 3.47 -4.13
C MET A 266 12.40 2.73 -5.01
N ASN A 267 13.24 1.89 -4.41
CA ASN A 267 14.19 1.03 -5.13
C ASN A 267 13.48 0.14 -6.16
N CYS A 268 12.38 -0.50 -5.77
CA CYS A 268 11.53 -1.31 -6.65
C CYS A 268 10.75 -0.52 -7.71
N GLN A 269 10.86 0.82 -7.78
CA GLN A 269 10.39 1.63 -8.90
C GLN A 269 11.46 1.89 -9.96
N SER A 270 12.71 1.45 -9.74
CA SER A 270 13.84 1.67 -10.64
C SER A 270 13.56 1.24 -12.08
N ILE A 271 13.63 2.18 -13.02
CA ILE A 271 13.53 1.90 -14.46
C ILE A 271 14.63 0.92 -14.90
N VAL A 272 14.23 -0.20 -15.52
CA VAL A 272 15.16 -1.25 -15.95
C VAL A 272 15.37 -1.20 -17.46
N LEU A 273 16.62 -0.97 -17.88
CA LEU A 273 17.02 -0.82 -19.27
C LEU A 273 18.08 -1.84 -19.67
N ALA A 274 17.92 -2.39 -20.88
CA ALA A 274 18.99 -3.11 -21.55
C ALA A 274 19.44 -2.36 -22.82
N PHE A 275 20.73 -2.44 -23.14
CA PHE A 275 21.33 -1.77 -24.30
C PHE A 275 22.25 -2.71 -25.08
N GLY A 276 22.47 -2.38 -26.35
CA GLY A 276 23.38 -3.11 -27.23
C GLY A 276 22.76 -4.36 -27.87
N PRO A 277 23.45 -4.96 -28.85
CA PRO A 277 23.02 -6.19 -29.50
C PRO A 277 23.11 -7.38 -28.54
N GLU A 278 22.40 -8.47 -28.82
CA GLU A 278 22.39 -9.69 -27.99
C GLU A 278 23.80 -10.23 -27.68
N SER A 279 24.74 -10.10 -28.61
CA SER A 279 26.12 -10.59 -28.42
C SER A 279 26.93 -9.79 -27.39
N ASN A 280 26.50 -8.57 -27.04
CA ASN A 280 27.22 -7.62 -26.18
C ASN A 280 26.28 -6.85 -25.26
N ARG A 281 25.13 -7.44 -24.90
CA ARG A 281 24.05 -6.73 -24.21
C ARG A 281 24.46 -6.31 -22.80
N VAL A 282 24.03 -5.12 -22.39
CA VAL A 282 24.29 -4.53 -21.07
C VAL A 282 22.98 -4.32 -20.32
N LEU A 283 22.96 -4.67 -19.04
CA LEU A 283 21.83 -4.42 -18.13
C LEU A 283 22.17 -3.27 -17.16
N LEU A 284 21.33 -2.24 -17.14
CA LEU A 284 21.35 -1.13 -16.19
C LEU A 284 19.97 -1.02 -15.53
N ALA A 285 19.90 -1.30 -14.24
CA ALA A 285 18.64 -1.52 -13.54
C ALA A 285 18.46 -0.64 -12.29
N GLY A 286 19.26 0.44 -12.16
CA GLY A 286 19.30 1.29 -10.98
C GLY A 286 19.44 0.44 -9.72
N ASP A 287 18.46 0.61 -8.83
CA ASP A 287 18.41 -0.05 -7.52
C ASP A 287 17.30 -1.10 -7.40
N MET A 288 16.85 -1.63 -8.54
CA MET A 288 15.85 -2.70 -8.55
C MET A 288 16.28 -3.90 -7.68
N GLN A 289 15.44 -4.26 -6.71
CA GLN A 289 15.69 -5.38 -5.81
C GLN A 289 15.14 -6.70 -6.36
N PHE A 290 15.92 -7.39 -7.21
CA PHE A 290 15.47 -8.63 -7.86
C PHE A 290 15.50 -9.87 -6.96
N ALA A 291 16.30 -9.87 -5.88
CA ALA A 291 16.47 -11.04 -5.02
C ALA A 291 15.53 -11.00 -3.82
N GLU A 292 15.50 -9.88 -3.10
CA GLU A 292 14.68 -9.70 -1.90
C GLU A 292 14.03 -8.31 -1.96
N PRO A 293 12.87 -8.16 -2.64
CA PRO A 293 12.29 -6.84 -2.86
C PRO A 293 11.91 -6.12 -1.58
N GLY A 294 11.68 -6.85 -0.47
CA GLY A 294 11.43 -6.26 0.84
C GLY A 294 10.21 -5.33 0.88
N VAL A 295 9.29 -5.50 -0.06
CA VAL A 295 8.01 -4.80 -0.19
C VAL A 295 6.93 -5.85 -0.23
N ARG A 296 6.00 -5.82 0.72
CA ARG A 296 4.95 -6.83 0.87
C ARG A 296 4.04 -6.88 -0.37
N LYS A 297 3.72 -8.09 -0.85
CA LYS A 297 2.81 -8.36 -1.99
C LYS A 297 3.38 -8.01 -3.37
N ILE A 298 4.65 -7.60 -3.49
CA ILE A 298 5.26 -7.26 -4.79
C ILE A 298 5.98 -8.44 -5.45
N GLU A 299 6.17 -9.55 -4.72
CA GLU A 299 7.07 -10.64 -5.08
C GLU A 299 6.73 -11.26 -6.43
N GLU A 300 5.44 -11.39 -6.77
CA GLU A 300 5.02 -11.90 -8.08
C GLU A 300 5.36 -10.92 -9.21
N ALA A 301 5.14 -9.63 -8.99
CA ALA A 301 5.42 -8.60 -10.00
C ALA A 301 6.94 -8.49 -10.28
N VAL A 302 7.76 -8.49 -9.22
CA VAL A 302 9.22 -8.50 -9.33
C VAL A 302 9.72 -9.81 -9.95
N SER A 303 9.11 -10.95 -9.65
CA SER A 303 9.46 -12.23 -10.28
C SER A 303 9.18 -12.22 -11.79
N ARG A 304 8.07 -11.61 -12.23
CA ARG A 304 7.79 -11.43 -13.67
C ARG A 304 8.81 -10.50 -14.32
N LEU A 305 9.13 -9.38 -13.68
CA LEU A 305 10.18 -8.48 -14.17
C LEU A 305 11.54 -9.20 -14.28
N ARG A 306 11.92 -9.99 -13.28
CA ARG A 306 13.13 -10.81 -13.32
C ARG A 306 13.10 -11.79 -14.50
N ALA A 307 11.96 -12.44 -14.77
CA ALA A 307 11.82 -13.32 -15.92
C ALA A 307 11.99 -12.58 -17.25
N ASP A 308 11.41 -11.38 -17.38
CA ASP A 308 11.55 -10.54 -18.58
C ASP A 308 13.00 -10.07 -18.77
N VAL A 309 13.70 -9.72 -17.69
CA VAL A 309 15.13 -9.41 -17.70
C VAL A 309 15.94 -10.63 -18.15
N VAL A 310 15.71 -11.80 -17.57
CA VAL A 310 16.42 -13.03 -17.97
C VAL A 310 16.16 -13.36 -19.44
N ALA A 311 14.92 -13.21 -19.92
CA ALA A 311 14.55 -13.45 -21.30
C ALA A 311 15.19 -12.47 -22.30
N ALA A 312 15.50 -11.24 -21.86
CA ALA A 312 16.17 -10.24 -22.68
C ALA A 312 17.69 -10.43 -22.76
N GLY A 313 18.27 -11.30 -21.93
CA GLY A 313 19.69 -11.68 -21.97
C GLY A 313 20.05 -12.66 -23.11
N PRO A 314 21.25 -13.26 -23.09
CA PRO A 314 22.28 -13.16 -22.06
C PRO A 314 22.98 -11.80 -22.07
N TYR A 315 23.57 -11.42 -20.94
CA TYR A 315 24.25 -10.14 -20.77
C TYR A 315 25.76 -10.31 -20.77
N ALA A 316 26.46 -9.46 -21.54
CA ALA A 316 27.91 -9.35 -21.48
C ALA A 316 28.37 -8.55 -20.24
N MET A 317 27.52 -7.61 -19.80
CA MET A 317 27.79 -6.72 -18.69
C MET A 317 26.54 -6.46 -17.84
N PHE A 318 26.71 -6.44 -16.52
CA PHE A 318 25.68 -6.12 -15.54
C PHE A 318 26.21 -5.10 -14.53
N LYS A 319 25.53 -3.95 -14.38
CA LYS A 319 25.72 -3.08 -13.21
C LYS A 319 24.92 -3.66 -12.06
N THR A 320 25.59 -4.11 -11.00
CA THR A 320 24.94 -4.73 -9.84
C THR A 320 23.97 -3.76 -9.17
N THR A 321 22.72 -4.14 -9.06
CA THR A 321 21.66 -3.30 -8.49
C THR A 321 21.89 -2.95 -7.03
N HIS A 322 21.34 -1.80 -6.61
CA HIS A 322 21.32 -1.34 -5.23
C HIS A 322 22.71 -1.38 -4.61
N HIS A 323 23.65 -0.73 -5.32
CA HIS A 323 25.06 -0.64 -4.92
C HIS A 323 25.72 -1.99 -4.57
N THR A 324 25.34 -3.08 -5.25
CA THR A 324 25.82 -4.44 -4.92
C THR A 324 25.32 -4.96 -3.56
N SER A 325 24.07 -4.64 -3.20
CA SER A 325 23.41 -5.16 -1.99
C SER A 325 22.90 -6.59 -2.17
N HIS A 326 22.71 -7.32 -1.06
CA HIS A 326 22.19 -8.69 -1.06
C HIS A 326 20.76 -8.80 -1.61
N ASN A 327 19.96 -7.74 -1.45
CA ASN A 327 18.58 -7.71 -1.91
C ASN A 327 18.43 -7.38 -3.41
N GLY A 328 19.45 -6.75 -4.00
CA GLY A 328 19.55 -6.44 -5.42
C GLY A 328 19.75 -7.69 -6.28
N GLN A 329 20.66 -8.57 -5.85
CA GLN A 329 21.03 -9.75 -6.61
C GLN A 329 21.50 -10.89 -5.71
N ASP A 330 21.28 -12.11 -6.20
CA ASP A 330 21.78 -13.35 -5.62
C ASP A 330 22.59 -14.16 -6.65
N GLU A 331 23.15 -15.29 -6.22
CA GLU A 331 23.89 -16.18 -7.12
C GLU A 331 23.04 -16.72 -8.28
N SER A 332 21.75 -16.98 -8.02
CA SER A 332 20.85 -17.54 -9.01
C SER A 332 20.59 -16.56 -10.15
N LEU A 333 20.33 -15.29 -9.83
CA LEU A 333 20.16 -14.23 -10.82
C LEU A 333 21.41 -14.08 -11.69
N LEU A 334 22.60 -14.02 -11.10
CA LEU A 334 23.85 -13.89 -11.86
C LEU A 334 24.05 -15.04 -12.87
N ASP A 335 23.56 -16.24 -12.55
CA ASP A 335 23.59 -17.37 -13.47
C ASP A 335 22.52 -17.27 -14.56
N GLU A 336 21.29 -16.88 -14.20
CA GLU A 336 20.17 -16.67 -15.12
C GLU A 336 20.42 -15.55 -16.13
N LEU A 337 21.15 -14.49 -15.74
CA LEU A 337 21.58 -13.40 -16.62
C LEU A 337 22.60 -13.83 -17.69
N GLY A 338 22.94 -15.12 -17.77
CA GLY A 338 23.91 -15.66 -18.73
C GLY A 338 25.36 -15.53 -18.28
N LYS A 339 25.59 -15.40 -16.97
CA LYS A 339 26.92 -15.28 -16.34
C LYS A 339 27.72 -14.10 -16.91
N PRO A 340 27.28 -12.86 -16.68
CA PRO A 340 27.91 -11.68 -17.26
C PRO A 340 29.40 -11.64 -16.95
N ARG A 341 30.21 -11.42 -17.98
CA ARG A 341 31.67 -11.42 -17.82
C ARG A 341 32.15 -10.15 -17.12
N ILE A 342 31.50 -9.02 -17.38
CA ILE A 342 31.83 -7.74 -16.78
C ILE A 342 30.75 -7.40 -15.75
N ILE A 343 31.17 -7.17 -14.51
CA ILE A 343 30.32 -6.74 -13.42
C ILE A 343 30.80 -5.37 -12.96
N VAL A 344 29.89 -4.43 -12.80
CA VAL A 344 30.22 -3.07 -12.35
C VAL A 344 29.45 -2.73 -11.09
N HIS A 345 30.15 -2.28 -10.06
CA HIS A 345 29.56 -1.60 -8.90
C HIS A 345 29.63 -0.08 -9.09
N SER A 346 28.53 0.61 -8.84
CA SER A 346 28.49 2.05 -8.67
C SER A 346 28.15 2.35 -7.20
N GLY A 347 28.91 3.24 -6.59
CA GLY A 347 28.80 3.63 -5.19
C GLY A 347 30.06 4.36 -4.72
N GLY A 348 29.96 5.11 -3.62
CA GLY A 348 31.10 5.81 -3.04
C GLY A 348 31.84 5.02 -1.96
N LEU A 349 33.02 5.52 -1.59
CA LEU A 349 33.98 4.77 -0.75
C LEU A 349 33.57 4.61 0.72
N ARG A 350 32.89 5.60 1.32
CA ARG A 350 32.51 5.55 2.75
C ARG A 350 31.17 4.87 2.94
N ASP A 351 31.13 3.60 2.59
CA ASP A 351 29.95 2.73 2.70
C ASP A 351 30.39 1.35 3.15
N GLU A 352 30.45 1.08 4.45
CA GLU A 352 30.91 -0.23 4.96
C GLU A 352 29.92 -1.37 4.67
N ALA A 353 28.67 -1.05 4.36
CA ALA A 353 27.62 -2.02 4.05
C ALA A 353 27.64 -2.44 2.58
N HIS A 354 28.19 -1.62 1.68
CA HIS A 354 28.20 -1.86 0.24
C HIS A 354 29.58 -1.69 -0.41
N PRO A 355 29.99 -2.59 -1.33
CA PRO A 355 29.31 -3.83 -1.72
C PRO A 355 29.12 -4.81 -0.56
N TYR A 356 27.97 -5.50 -0.54
CA TYR A 356 27.62 -6.37 0.59
C TYR A 356 28.57 -7.57 0.70
N PRO A 357 29.07 -7.94 1.90
CA PRO A 357 30.14 -8.93 2.04
C PRO A 357 29.87 -10.28 1.37
N SER A 358 28.68 -10.86 1.55
CA SER A 358 28.35 -12.16 0.93
C SER A 358 28.26 -12.08 -0.59
N VAL A 359 27.83 -10.93 -1.14
CA VAL A 359 27.79 -10.69 -2.59
C VAL A 359 29.22 -10.55 -3.13
N LEU A 360 30.11 -9.86 -2.41
CA LEU A 360 31.53 -9.80 -2.76
C LEU A 360 32.18 -11.18 -2.78
N GLU A 361 31.94 -12.01 -1.77
CA GLU A 361 32.44 -13.39 -1.73
C GLU A 361 31.94 -14.22 -2.91
N ALA A 362 30.64 -14.13 -3.22
CA ALA A 362 30.04 -14.81 -4.37
C ALA A 362 30.63 -14.32 -5.72
N LEU A 363 30.89 -13.02 -5.82
CA LEU A 363 31.56 -12.41 -6.97
C LEU A 363 33.05 -12.74 -7.02
N GLU A 364 33.74 -13.01 -5.92
CA GLU A 364 35.15 -13.44 -5.95
C GLU A 364 35.26 -14.93 -6.33
N ALA A 365 34.34 -15.77 -5.83
CA ALA A 365 34.40 -17.22 -5.95
C ALA A 365 34.25 -17.72 -7.39
N ARG A 366 33.42 -17.04 -8.18
CA ARG A 366 33.32 -17.33 -9.61
C ARG A 366 34.71 -16.95 -10.22
N ARG A 367 35.26 -17.67 -11.20
CA ARG A 367 36.54 -17.29 -11.89
C ARG A 367 36.34 -16.73 -13.32
N GLY A 368 37.23 -15.86 -13.79
CA GLY A 368 37.21 -15.33 -15.17
C GLY A 368 36.26 -14.18 -15.48
N ARG A 369 35.73 -13.47 -14.47
CA ARG A 369 35.02 -12.19 -14.67
C ARG A 369 35.95 -11.00 -14.42
N ILE A 370 35.53 -9.85 -14.93
CA ILE A 370 36.08 -8.54 -14.61
C ILE A 370 35.08 -7.85 -13.68
N PHE A 371 35.55 -7.46 -12.49
CA PHE A 371 34.80 -6.64 -11.56
C PHE A 371 35.46 -5.26 -11.45
N ALA A 372 34.69 -4.21 -11.71
CA ALA A 372 35.12 -2.82 -11.60
C ALA A 372 34.18 -2.08 -10.64
N ARG A 373 34.71 -1.18 -9.82
CA ARG A 373 33.90 -0.45 -8.82
C ARG A 373 34.27 1.02 -8.72
N THR A 374 33.30 1.93 -8.80
CA THR A 374 33.59 3.38 -8.85
C THR A 374 34.34 3.88 -7.61
N ASP A 375 34.05 3.33 -6.44
CA ASP A 375 34.70 3.67 -5.18
C ASP A 375 36.21 3.35 -5.15
N ARG A 376 36.65 2.32 -5.89
CA ARG A 376 38.07 1.91 -6.00
C ARG A 376 38.73 2.40 -7.27
N ASN A 377 37.98 2.41 -8.37
CA ASN A 377 38.48 2.63 -9.71
C ASN A 377 38.25 4.04 -10.25
N GLY A 378 37.46 4.85 -9.55
CA GLY A 378 37.01 6.17 -10.02
C GLY A 378 36.10 6.04 -11.23
N LEU A 379 36.30 6.89 -12.24
CA LEU A 379 35.60 6.78 -13.52
C LEU A 379 35.92 5.43 -14.18
N ILE A 380 34.87 4.67 -14.52
CA ILE A 380 34.98 3.40 -15.24
C ILE A 380 34.34 3.57 -16.61
N SER A 381 35.04 3.17 -17.67
CA SER A 381 34.51 3.14 -19.03
C SER A 381 34.51 1.71 -19.55
N VAL A 382 33.32 1.18 -19.84
CA VAL A 382 33.15 -0.18 -20.36
C VAL A 382 32.69 -0.11 -21.82
N THR A 383 33.35 -0.85 -22.70
CA THR A 383 32.93 -0.98 -24.10
C THR A 383 32.86 -2.47 -24.46
N PRO A 384 31.75 -3.17 -24.19
CA PRO A 384 31.67 -4.63 -24.39
C PRO A 384 32.09 -5.06 -25.80
N GLY A 385 32.85 -6.14 -25.89
CA GLY A 385 33.39 -6.66 -27.16
C GLY A 385 34.64 -5.92 -27.66
N ALA A 386 35.33 -5.15 -26.82
CA ALA A 386 36.64 -4.58 -27.18
C ALA A 386 37.72 -5.63 -27.17
N ALA A 387 38.75 -5.40 -27.97
CA ALA A 387 39.99 -6.13 -27.83
C ALA A 387 40.76 -5.65 -26.58
N GLY A 388 41.04 -6.58 -25.68
CA GLY A 388 41.97 -6.43 -24.55
C GLY A 388 41.59 -5.30 -23.59
N ASP A 389 42.59 -4.57 -23.11
CA ASP A 389 42.49 -3.56 -22.04
C ASP A 389 41.63 -2.33 -22.41
N ARG A 390 41.11 -2.25 -23.64
CA ARG A 390 40.16 -1.21 -24.06
C ARG A 390 38.73 -1.53 -23.70
N GLU A 391 38.48 -2.74 -23.19
CA GLU A 391 37.13 -3.19 -22.87
C GLU A 391 36.62 -2.64 -21.54
N VAL A 392 37.50 -2.54 -20.56
CA VAL A 392 37.23 -1.91 -19.26
C VAL A 392 38.42 -1.03 -18.95
N VAL A 393 38.20 0.28 -18.96
CA VAL A 393 39.21 1.30 -18.64
C VAL A 393 38.83 1.95 -17.33
N VAL A 394 39.77 2.01 -16.40
CA VAL A 394 39.59 2.59 -15.07
C VAL A 394 40.52 3.79 -14.88
N ALA A 395 40.07 4.80 -14.14
CA ALA A 395 40.86 5.99 -13.87
C ALA A 395 41.99 5.76 -12.85
N LYS A 396 41.75 4.87 -11.87
CA LYS A 396 42.70 4.55 -10.79
C LYS A 396 42.51 3.10 -10.31
N GLY A 397 43.42 2.66 -9.44
CA GLY A 397 43.34 1.35 -8.81
C GLY A 397 43.50 0.17 -9.76
N GLU A 398 43.21 -1.02 -9.25
CA GLU A 398 43.25 -2.29 -9.99
C GLU A 398 41.82 -2.85 -10.13
N LEU A 399 41.58 -3.62 -11.19
CA LEU A 399 40.32 -4.37 -11.35
C LEU A 399 40.30 -5.58 -10.41
N ASN A 400 39.10 -6.09 -10.13
CA ASN A 400 38.86 -7.24 -9.26
C ASN A 400 39.30 -7.02 -7.80
N ASP A 401 39.09 -5.80 -7.30
CA ASP A 401 39.19 -5.50 -5.87
C ASP A 401 37.90 -5.93 -5.15
N PHE A 402 37.99 -7.05 -4.43
CA PHE A 402 36.90 -7.60 -3.61
C PHE A 402 37.03 -7.20 -2.13
N THR A 403 37.88 -6.24 -1.79
CA THR A 403 37.98 -5.76 -0.41
C THR A 403 36.72 -4.98 0.00
N ALA A 404 36.28 -5.22 1.23
CA ALA A 404 35.20 -4.45 1.83
C ALA A 404 35.63 -2.99 2.03
N ASN A 405 34.64 -2.10 2.02
CA ASN A 405 34.82 -0.72 2.43
C ASN A 405 34.89 -0.65 3.96
N VAL A 406 35.64 0.33 4.48
CA VAL A 406 35.84 0.53 5.93
C VAL A 406 35.62 1.99 6.26
N LEU A 407 34.92 2.27 7.37
CA LEU A 407 34.88 3.61 7.96
C LEU A 407 36.27 3.95 8.53
N PRO A 408 36.82 5.16 8.30
CA PRO A 408 38.07 5.56 8.95
C PRO A 408 37.90 5.60 10.48
N ASP A 409 38.88 5.08 11.22
CA ASP A 409 39.02 5.29 12.68
C ASP A 409 38.97 6.80 12.98
N GLU A 410 38.14 7.20 13.95
CA GLU A 410 38.16 8.54 14.53
C GLU A 410 39.56 8.85 15.13
N THR A 411 40.33 9.73 14.50
CA THR A 411 41.29 10.71 15.07
C THR A 411 42.09 11.33 13.90
N ARG A 412 42.30 12.65 13.76
CA ARG A 412 42.77 13.67 14.70
C ARG A 412 42.63 15.08 14.06
N PRO A 413 42.42 16.17 14.82
CA PRO A 413 42.33 17.53 14.29
C PRO A 413 43.72 18.16 14.07
N GLU A 414 43.99 18.62 12.84
CA GLU A 414 45.00 19.64 12.49
C GLU A 414 44.49 20.33 11.21
N SER A 415 44.46 21.64 11.01
CA SER A 415 44.87 22.81 11.77
C SER A 415 44.17 24.03 11.13
N GLU A 416 43.82 25.04 11.93
CA GLU A 416 43.27 26.32 11.48
C GLU A 416 44.19 27.05 10.47
N PRO A 417 43.65 27.89 9.54
CA PRO A 417 43.48 29.31 9.92
C PRO A 417 42.32 30.10 9.27
N THR A 418 41.79 31.02 10.09
CA THR A 418 41.40 32.41 9.79
C THR A 418 40.14 32.71 8.94
N GLY A 419 39.12 33.30 9.60
CA GLY A 419 38.03 34.04 8.96
C GLY A 419 38.45 35.43 8.44
N PRO A 420 37.53 36.42 8.24
CA PRO A 420 36.06 36.40 8.34
C PRO A 420 35.34 37.06 7.12
N LYS A 421 34.01 36.90 7.00
CA LYS A 421 33.01 37.99 7.09
C LYS A 421 31.61 37.60 6.60
N THR A 422 30.67 37.83 7.51
CA THR A 422 29.21 37.92 7.40
C THR A 422 28.76 38.96 6.38
N LEU A 423 27.69 38.66 5.63
CA LEU A 423 26.74 39.65 5.13
C LEU A 423 25.31 39.11 5.33
N ALA A 424 24.59 39.76 6.24
CA ALA A 424 23.16 39.56 6.46
C ALA A 424 22.35 40.29 5.38
N MET A 425 21.28 39.66 4.89
CA MET A 425 20.20 40.34 4.18
C MET A 425 18.84 39.83 4.68
N SER A 426 17.98 40.77 5.09
CA SER A 426 16.63 40.55 5.59
C SER A 426 15.62 40.23 4.48
N PRO A 427 14.54 39.48 4.76
CA PRO A 427 13.50 39.17 3.77
C PRO A 427 12.48 40.31 3.61
N PRO A 428 11.89 40.51 2.41
CA PRO A 428 10.71 41.35 2.26
C PRO A 428 9.43 40.56 2.57
N SER A 429 8.54 41.20 3.33
CA SER A 429 7.20 40.74 3.65
C SER A 429 6.26 40.85 2.44
N ILE A 430 5.48 39.80 2.17
CA ILE A 430 4.33 39.85 1.25
C ILE A 430 3.06 39.53 2.05
N LYS A 431 2.03 40.34 1.82
CA LYS A 431 0.74 40.34 2.49
C LYS A 431 -0.16 39.21 1.95
N THR A 432 -0.77 38.47 2.86
CA THR A 432 -1.84 37.51 2.60
C THR A 432 -3.09 38.23 2.09
N VAL A 433 -3.67 37.74 0.98
CA VAL A 433 -5.03 38.07 0.56
C VAL A 433 -5.87 36.82 0.76
N ALA A 434 -6.98 36.96 1.50
CA ALA A 434 -7.95 35.91 1.72
C ALA A 434 -8.72 35.61 0.42
N GLU A 435 -8.92 34.33 0.11
CA GLU A 435 -9.83 33.91 -0.95
C GLU A 435 -10.90 32.97 -0.42
N VAL A 436 -12.12 33.26 -0.86
CA VAL A 436 -13.40 32.71 -0.44
C VAL A 436 -13.66 31.42 -1.22
N ALA A 437 -14.11 30.39 -0.52
CA ALA A 437 -14.46 29.09 -1.09
C ALA A 437 -15.65 29.19 -2.07
N THR A 438 -15.46 28.70 -3.29
CA THR A 438 -16.54 28.30 -4.19
C THR A 438 -16.35 26.84 -4.58
N ALA A 439 -17.37 26.03 -4.29
CA ALA A 439 -17.40 24.60 -4.56
C ALA A 439 -17.27 24.32 -6.08
N GLY A 440 -16.18 23.69 -6.47
CA GLY A 440 -15.98 23.14 -7.82
C GLY A 440 -16.67 21.78 -7.98
N PRO A 441 -16.82 21.28 -9.22
CA PRO A 441 -17.39 19.97 -9.50
C PRO A 441 -16.51 18.86 -8.91
N GLN A 442 -17.13 17.96 -8.15
CA GLN A 442 -16.47 16.81 -7.54
C GLN A 442 -16.30 15.72 -8.60
N ILE A 443 -15.05 15.26 -8.80
CA ILE A 443 -14.72 14.12 -9.65
C ILE A 443 -14.63 12.89 -8.75
N ILE A 444 -15.44 11.87 -9.05
CA ILE A 444 -15.42 10.59 -8.34
C ILE A 444 -14.68 9.60 -9.24
N ILE A 445 -13.50 9.16 -8.82
CA ILE A 445 -12.71 8.14 -9.52
C ILE A 445 -12.89 6.81 -8.77
N VAL A 446 -13.36 5.79 -9.48
CA VAL A 446 -13.46 4.42 -8.95
C VAL A 446 -12.53 3.52 -9.75
N ASN A 447 -11.55 2.93 -9.05
CA ASN A 447 -10.69 1.91 -9.63
C ASN A 447 -11.45 0.58 -9.69
N LEU A 448 -11.67 0.08 -10.90
CA LEU A 448 -12.46 -1.11 -11.15
C LEU A 448 -11.53 -2.34 -11.27
N PRO A 449 -11.84 -3.47 -10.60
CA PRO A 449 -11.07 -4.70 -10.80
C PRO A 449 -11.21 -5.23 -12.25
N PRO A 450 -10.26 -6.04 -12.74
CA PRO A 450 -10.39 -6.66 -14.06
C PRO A 450 -11.52 -7.70 -14.06
N GLY A 451 -12.65 -7.39 -14.71
CA GLY A 451 -13.79 -8.30 -14.84
C GLY A 451 -15.09 -7.63 -15.28
N PRO A 452 -16.17 -8.39 -15.54
CA PRO A 452 -17.48 -7.79 -15.73
C PRO A 452 -17.97 -7.18 -14.41
N ILE A 453 -18.34 -5.90 -14.44
CA ILE A 453 -18.76 -5.13 -13.28
C ILE A 453 -20.12 -4.51 -13.55
N ASP A 454 -20.95 -4.50 -12.51
CA ASP A 454 -22.17 -3.71 -12.44
C ASP A 454 -22.03 -2.86 -11.16
N LEU A 455 -21.73 -1.57 -11.30
CA LEU A 455 -21.51 -0.60 -10.22
C LEU A 455 -22.47 0.60 -10.38
N THR A 456 -22.99 1.21 -9.32
CA THR A 456 -23.67 2.51 -9.40
C THR A 456 -22.95 3.49 -8.49
N VAL A 457 -22.45 4.61 -9.02
CA VAL A 457 -21.72 5.65 -8.27
C VAL A 457 -22.47 6.96 -8.39
N ALA A 458 -22.92 7.51 -7.26
CA ALA A 458 -23.70 8.77 -7.24
C ALA A 458 -24.87 8.81 -8.24
N GLY A 459 -25.60 7.69 -8.39
CA GLY A 459 -26.72 7.54 -9.33
C GLY A 459 -26.35 7.24 -10.79
N VAL A 460 -25.07 6.96 -11.09
CA VAL A 460 -24.60 6.61 -12.44
C VAL A 460 -24.24 5.12 -12.51
N ASP A 461 -24.92 4.37 -13.38
CA ASP A 461 -24.61 2.95 -13.63
C ASP A 461 -23.35 2.79 -14.50
N ILE A 462 -22.37 2.09 -13.96
CA ILE A 462 -21.12 1.68 -14.58
C ILE A 462 -21.20 0.17 -14.83
N ILE A 463 -21.46 -0.21 -16.08
CA ILE A 463 -21.54 -1.60 -16.51
C ILE A 463 -20.33 -1.92 -17.41
N VAL A 464 -19.42 -2.75 -16.91
CA VAL A 464 -18.27 -3.29 -17.67
C VAL A 464 -18.57 -4.73 -18.05
N ARG A 465 -18.39 -5.12 -19.33
CA ARG A 465 -18.54 -6.50 -19.80
C ARG A 465 -17.36 -6.91 -20.67
N ASN A 466 -17.04 -8.20 -20.67
CA ASN A 466 -15.94 -8.79 -21.44
C ASN A 466 -16.27 -8.86 -22.95
N PRO A 467 -15.42 -8.39 -23.87
CA PRO A 467 -15.71 -8.37 -25.30
C PRO A 467 -15.31 -9.70 -25.98
N LYS A 468 -15.85 -10.85 -25.56
CA LYS A 468 -15.75 -12.12 -26.31
C LYS A 468 -16.97 -13.03 -26.07
N ASP A 469 -18.09 -12.71 -26.72
CA ASP A 469 -19.07 -13.72 -27.14
C ASP A 469 -19.58 -13.38 -28.56
N PRO A 470 -19.15 -14.10 -29.61
CA PRO A 470 -19.50 -13.79 -31.00
C PRO A 470 -20.84 -14.39 -31.44
N ARG A 471 -21.90 -14.33 -30.61
CA ARG A 471 -23.26 -14.73 -31.02
C ARG A 471 -24.40 -13.92 -30.39
N VAL A 472 -24.46 -12.61 -30.63
CA VAL A 472 -25.76 -11.94 -30.86
C VAL A 472 -25.59 -10.84 -31.89
N ALA A 473 -25.88 -11.17 -33.15
CA ALA A 473 -26.02 -10.18 -34.21
C ALA A 473 -27.16 -9.21 -33.88
N ARG A 474 -26.94 -7.92 -34.16
CA ARG A 474 -27.99 -6.89 -34.23
C ARG A 474 -29.20 -7.43 -35.00
N ARG A 475 -30.29 -7.66 -34.29
CA ARG A 475 -31.62 -7.71 -34.87
C ARG A 475 -32.53 -6.86 -34.01
N SER A 476 -32.91 -5.70 -34.54
CA SER A 476 -34.02 -4.92 -34.05
C SER A 476 -35.25 -5.81 -34.05
N VAL A 477 -35.69 -6.27 -32.87
CA VAL A 477 -37.00 -6.87 -32.71
C VAL A 477 -37.67 -6.20 -31.52
N THR A 478 -38.67 -5.39 -31.84
CA THR A 478 -39.74 -5.01 -30.95
C THR A 478 -40.39 -6.28 -30.39
N PHE A 479 -40.23 -6.51 -29.09
CA PHE A 479 -41.04 -7.43 -28.28
C PHE A 479 -41.54 -6.58 -27.11
N ALA A 480 -42.77 -6.07 -27.13
CA ALA A 480 -43.99 -6.80 -26.79
C ALA A 480 -43.87 -7.48 -25.42
N ALA A 481 -44.52 -6.85 -24.44
CA ALA A 481 -44.68 -7.32 -23.08
C ALA A 481 -45.07 -8.80 -23.07
N THR A 482 -44.20 -9.63 -22.49
CA THR A 482 -44.62 -10.93 -21.97
C THR A 482 -43.94 -11.10 -20.63
N THR A 483 -44.77 -10.94 -19.60
CA THR A 483 -44.54 -11.22 -18.20
C THR A 483 -43.93 -12.60 -17.98
N ALA A 484 -42.66 -12.65 -17.59
CA ALA A 484 -42.08 -13.77 -16.86
C ALA A 484 -41.42 -13.18 -15.61
N ALA A 485 -41.96 -13.57 -14.46
CA ALA A 485 -41.72 -12.96 -13.16
C ALA A 485 -40.24 -13.01 -12.75
N SER A 486 -39.56 -11.86 -12.86
CA SER A 486 -38.49 -11.50 -11.94
C SER A 486 -39.18 -10.97 -10.69
N THR A 487 -39.23 -11.78 -9.64
CA THR A 487 -39.68 -11.32 -8.32
C THR A 487 -38.65 -10.33 -7.80
N THR A 488 -38.92 -9.04 -8.01
CA THR A 488 -38.38 -7.95 -7.21
C THR A 488 -38.57 -8.30 -5.73
N ARG A 489 -37.49 -8.61 -5.00
CA ARG A 489 -37.50 -8.68 -3.52
C ARG A 489 -37.66 -7.26 -2.94
N ASP A 490 -38.68 -6.51 -3.33
CA ASP A 490 -38.96 -5.17 -2.81
C ASP A 490 -39.74 -5.21 -1.48
N GLU A 491 -39.98 -6.41 -0.93
CA GLU A 491 -40.90 -6.64 0.20
C GLU A 491 -40.26 -7.07 1.54
N GLY A 492 -38.93 -7.21 1.62
CA GLY A 492 -38.25 -7.63 2.87
C GLY A 492 -37.98 -6.51 3.88
N GLY A 493 -37.64 -6.92 5.11
CA GLY A 493 -37.26 -6.07 6.25
C GLY A 493 -38.42 -5.65 7.16
N ASP A 494 -38.29 -5.85 8.48
CA ASP A 494 -39.26 -5.42 9.50
C ASP A 494 -38.80 -4.12 10.18
N PHE A 495 -39.48 -3.01 9.87
CA PHE A 495 -39.09 -1.68 10.36
C PHE A 495 -39.94 -1.24 11.55
N ALA A 496 -40.99 -1.99 11.89
CA ALA A 496 -42.00 -1.57 12.84
C ALA A 496 -41.41 -1.51 14.26
N GLY A 497 -41.52 -0.33 14.88
CA GLY A 497 -40.98 -0.08 16.22
C GLY A 497 -39.47 0.13 16.26
N LEU A 498 -38.80 0.30 15.12
CA LEU A 498 -37.38 0.67 15.06
C LEU A 498 -37.21 2.18 14.94
N LEU A 499 -36.11 2.68 15.51
CA LEU A 499 -35.65 4.05 15.31
C LEU A 499 -34.43 4.04 14.37
N PHE A 500 -34.54 4.74 13.25
CA PHE A 500 -33.50 4.89 12.26
C PHE A 500 -32.78 6.23 12.44
N ALA A 501 -31.45 6.21 12.40
CA ALA A 501 -30.62 7.39 12.56
C ALA A 501 -29.70 7.57 11.34
N SER A 502 -29.70 8.76 10.74
CA SER A 502 -28.82 9.09 9.60
C SER A 502 -28.54 10.59 9.50
N ASP A 503 -27.44 10.94 8.84
CA ASP A 503 -27.22 12.26 8.23
C ASP A 503 -27.74 12.21 6.79
N PRO A 504 -28.94 12.78 6.51
CA PRO A 504 -29.54 12.69 5.18
C PRO A 504 -28.70 13.37 4.10
N ASP A 505 -27.96 14.42 4.44
CA ASP A 505 -27.20 15.18 3.45
C ASP A 505 -25.94 14.42 3.07
N ARG A 506 -25.23 13.84 4.04
CA ARG A 506 -24.10 12.96 3.76
C ARG A 506 -24.53 11.66 3.08
N LEU A 507 -25.67 11.09 3.46
CA LEU A 507 -26.20 9.90 2.80
C LEU A 507 -26.51 10.18 1.31
N ARG A 508 -27.16 11.31 1.00
CA ARG A 508 -27.43 11.74 -0.39
C ARG A 508 -26.15 11.95 -1.18
N LEU A 509 -25.09 12.47 -0.55
CA LEU A 509 -23.78 12.63 -1.18
C LEU A 509 -23.16 11.27 -1.54
N ASN A 510 -23.30 10.28 -0.68
CA ASN A 510 -22.69 8.96 -0.89
C ASN A 510 -23.43 8.10 -1.92
N VAL A 511 -24.77 7.99 -1.85
CA VAL A 511 -25.54 7.04 -2.68
C VAL A 511 -26.38 7.70 -3.79
N GLY A 512 -26.44 9.03 -3.82
CA GLY A 512 -27.33 9.77 -4.72
C GLY A 512 -28.59 10.25 -4.02
N ARG A 513 -29.10 11.41 -4.46
CA ARG A 513 -30.22 12.08 -3.81
C ARG A 513 -31.51 11.26 -3.89
N SER A 514 -31.82 10.74 -5.07
CA SER A 514 -33.04 9.97 -5.31
C SER A 514 -33.05 8.66 -4.53
N GLU A 515 -31.91 8.00 -4.45
CA GLU A 515 -31.71 6.72 -3.77
C GLU A 515 -31.80 6.90 -2.25
N ALA A 516 -31.13 7.91 -1.70
CA ALA A 516 -31.20 8.25 -0.27
C ALA A 516 -32.62 8.69 0.14
N ASP A 517 -33.27 9.56 -0.64
CA ASP A 517 -34.63 10.01 -0.35
C ASP A 517 -35.63 8.85 -0.42
N ALA A 518 -35.46 7.92 -1.37
CA ALA A 518 -36.28 6.71 -1.46
C ALA A 518 -36.06 5.77 -0.25
N ALA A 519 -34.81 5.62 0.21
CA ALA A 519 -34.50 4.83 1.40
C ALA A 519 -35.14 5.43 2.65
N ILE A 520 -35.06 6.75 2.84
CA ILE A 520 -35.67 7.47 3.97
C ILE A 520 -37.20 7.38 3.92
N ALA A 521 -37.81 7.61 2.75
CA ALA A 521 -39.26 7.50 2.60
C ALA A 521 -39.75 6.08 2.94
N ARG A 522 -39.02 5.05 2.49
CA ARG A 522 -39.34 3.65 2.81
C ARG A 522 -39.33 3.37 4.31
N ILE A 523 -38.45 4.03 5.07
CA ILE A 523 -38.40 3.89 6.54
C ILE A 523 -39.74 4.29 7.15
N GLU A 524 -40.23 5.47 6.79
CA GLU A 524 -41.47 6.03 7.32
C GLU A 524 -42.70 5.24 6.85
N GLU A 525 -42.73 4.87 5.56
CA GLU A 525 -43.82 4.06 4.96
C GLU A 525 -44.00 2.70 5.64
N ARG A 526 -42.90 2.12 6.15
CA ARG A 526 -42.89 0.81 6.84
C ARG A 526 -43.03 0.93 8.36
N GLY A 527 -43.29 2.13 8.88
CA GLY A 527 -43.56 2.37 10.30
C GLY A 527 -42.31 2.50 11.19
N GLY A 528 -41.14 2.75 10.59
CA GLY A 528 -39.94 3.14 11.32
C GLY A 528 -39.94 4.63 11.65
N GLN A 529 -39.37 5.00 12.80
CA GLN A 529 -39.16 6.39 13.18
C GLN A 529 -37.81 6.86 12.65
N PHE A 530 -37.75 7.98 11.92
CA PHE A 530 -36.49 8.53 11.41
C PHE A 530 -36.03 9.73 12.23
N VAL A 531 -34.76 9.72 12.65
CA VAL A 531 -34.07 10.83 13.32
C VAL A 531 -32.91 11.27 12.43
N SER A 532 -33.01 12.49 11.91
CA SER A 532 -31.95 13.12 11.14
C SER A 532 -30.96 13.85 12.05
N GLY A 533 -29.67 13.82 11.78
CA GLY A 533 -28.67 14.66 12.47
C GLY A 533 -27.27 14.42 11.96
N SER A 534 -26.29 15.12 12.54
CA SER A 534 -24.89 15.11 12.12
C SER A 534 -24.00 15.54 13.28
N GLY A 535 -22.73 15.15 13.29
CA GLY A 535 -21.74 15.58 14.29
C GLY A 535 -21.66 14.68 15.53
N ASP A 536 -20.78 15.04 16.45
CA ASP A 536 -20.39 14.20 17.60
C ASP A 536 -21.51 14.05 18.64
N ASP A 537 -22.45 14.99 18.71
CA ASP A 537 -23.61 14.96 19.62
C ASP A 537 -24.81 14.20 19.05
N PHE A 538 -24.65 13.57 17.88
CA PHE A 538 -25.78 12.95 17.20
C PHE A 538 -26.33 11.71 17.95
N SER A 539 -25.47 10.93 18.62
CA SER A 539 -25.93 9.83 19.48
C SER A 539 -26.83 10.33 20.60
N ASP A 540 -26.51 11.48 21.22
CA ASP A 540 -27.31 12.05 22.32
C ASP A 540 -28.71 12.43 21.85
N ARG A 541 -28.82 12.93 20.61
CA ARG A 541 -30.10 13.24 19.98
C ARG A 541 -30.92 11.98 19.71
N VAL A 542 -30.28 10.89 19.30
CA VAL A 542 -30.93 9.60 19.10
C VAL A 542 -31.44 9.05 20.45
N VAL A 543 -30.60 9.09 21.49
CA VAL A 543 -30.95 8.69 22.86
C VAL A 543 -32.09 9.54 23.43
N ALA A 544 -32.08 10.84 23.18
CA ALA A 544 -33.18 11.73 23.58
C ALA A 544 -34.50 11.35 22.90
N ALA A 545 -34.46 10.91 21.63
CA ALA A 545 -35.63 10.42 20.92
C ALA A 545 -36.14 9.07 21.47
N LEU A 546 -35.24 8.19 21.90
CA LEU A 546 -35.60 6.91 22.56
C LEU A 546 -36.31 7.13 23.91
N ARG A 547 -36.03 8.24 24.59
CA ARG A 547 -36.64 8.61 25.88
C ARG A 547 -37.99 9.34 25.74
N ASP A 548 -38.54 9.46 24.53
CA ASP A 548 -39.77 10.23 24.28
C ASP A 548 -41.08 9.56 24.76
N GLY A 549 -40.98 8.35 25.32
CA GLY A 549 -42.09 7.57 25.86
C GLY A 549 -42.70 6.56 24.89
N ARG A 550 -42.24 6.49 23.63
CA ARG A 550 -42.60 5.43 22.69
C ARG A 550 -41.78 4.15 22.93
N PRO A 551 -42.39 2.97 22.82
CA PRO A 551 -41.64 1.72 22.88
C PRO A 551 -40.82 1.52 21.58
N HIS A 552 -39.53 1.29 21.74
CA HIS A 552 -38.61 0.98 20.64
C HIS A 552 -38.05 -0.43 20.80
N ARG A 553 -37.90 -1.15 19.68
CA ARG A 553 -37.28 -2.48 19.62
C ARG A 553 -35.77 -2.43 19.44
N GLY A 554 -35.25 -1.34 18.89
CA GLY A 554 -33.84 -1.17 18.59
C GLY A 554 -33.58 0.06 17.72
N VAL A 555 -32.29 0.32 17.49
CA VAL A 555 -31.77 1.41 16.67
C VAL A 555 -31.09 0.87 15.43
N VAL A 556 -31.37 1.48 14.27
CA VAL A 556 -30.72 1.19 13.00
C VAL A 556 -30.01 2.44 12.50
N ILE A 557 -28.69 2.41 12.47
CA ILE A 557 -27.88 3.47 11.88
C ILE A 557 -27.83 3.26 10.37
N VAL A 558 -28.11 4.30 9.58
CA VAL A 558 -28.10 4.23 8.11
C VAL A 558 -26.94 5.08 7.58
N GLY A 559 -25.99 4.40 6.95
CA GLY A 559 -24.77 4.96 6.40
C GLY A 559 -23.49 4.40 7.04
N GLY A 560 -22.37 4.60 6.36
CA GLY A 560 -21.02 4.32 6.83
C GLY A 560 -20.58 5.31 7.91
N TYR A 561 -19.33 5.18 8.36
CA TYR A 561 -18.78 6.05 9.40
C TYR A 561 -18.72 7.50 8.94
N ASP A 562 -18.44 7.73 7.66
CA ASP A 562 -18.45 9.06 7.04
C ASP A 562 -19.84 9.67 6.95
N VAL A 563 -20.94 8.92 7.13
CA VAL A 563 -22.31 9.44 7.21
C VAL A 563 -22.77 9.61 8.65
N VAL A 564 -22.65 8.56 9.46
CA VAL A 564 -22.94 8.57 10.89
C VAL A 564 -21.74 8.03 11.65
N GLN A 565 -21.06 8.91 12.36
CA GLN A 565 -19.84 8.59 13.08
C GLN A 565 -20.10 7.60 14.22
N PRO A 566 -19.33 6.50 14.31
CA PRO A 566 -19.34 5.62 15.48
C PRO A 566 -18.58 6.29 16.64
N HIS A 567 -18.76 5.75 17.85
CA HIS A 567 -17.93 6.14 18.99
C HIS A 567 -16.59 5.43 18.94
N ARG A 568 -15.54 6.17 19.31
CA ARG A 568 -14.20 5.65 19.57
C ARG A 568 -14.09 5.31 21.04
N VAL A 569 -14.08 4.02 21.37
CA VAL A 569 -14.20 3.54 22.76
C VAL A 569 -12.88 2.95 23.24
N ASP A 570 -12.36 3.45 24.37
CA ASP A 570 -11.35 2.74 25.16
C ASP A 570 -12.09 1.70 26.00
N CYS A 571 -11.81 0.41 25.77
CA CYS A 571 -12.48 -0.67 26.49
C CYS A 571 -12.00 -0.79 27.94
N LEU A 572 -11.04 0.02 28.36
CA LEU A 572 -10.39 -0.05 29.66
C LEU A 572 -10.69 1.19 30.49
N ASP A 573 -11.20 0.99 31.70
CA ASP A 573 -11.23 2.05 32.68
C ASP A 573 -9.78 2.46 33.08
N PRO A 574 -9.59 3.68 33.65
CA PRO A 574 -8.26 4.16 34.03
C PRO A 574 -7.51 3.27 35.04
N GLU A 575 -8.22 2.52 35.88
CA GLU A 575 -7.62 1.61 36.85
C GLU A 575 -7.09 0.35 36.15
N LEU A 576 -7.91 -0.28 35.30
CA LEU A 576 -7.54 -1.46 34.54
C LEU A 576 -6.40 -1.17 33.57
N ARG A 577 -6.46 -0.02 32.87
CA ARG A 577 -5.39 0.45 31.99
C ARG A 577 -4.06 0.58 32.73
N ARG A 578 -4.07 1.16 33.93
CA ARG A 578 -2.88 1.26 34.78
C ARG A 578 -2.39 -0.10 35.29
N LYS A 579 -3.28 -1.05 35.59
CA LYS A 579 -2.91 -2.41 36.01
C LYS A 579 -2.22 -3.20 34.90
N LEU A 580 -2.63 -3.00 33.64
CA LEU A 580 -2.01 -3.64 32.49
C LEU A 580 -0.61 -3.08 32.20
N GLY A 581 -0.42 -1.77 32.34
CA GLY A 581 0.87 -1.13 32.09
C GLY A 581 1.42 -1.47 30.70
N GLY A 582 2.56 -2.15 30.63
CA GLY A 582 3.18 -2.58 29.37
C GLY A 582 2.38 -3.62 28.59
N ASP A 583 1.52 -4.40 29.24
CA ASP A 583 0.73 -5.45 28.58
C ASP A 583 -0.33 -4.90 27.62
N ILE A 584 -0.60 -3.59 27.66
CA ILE A 584 -1.49 -2.90 26.70
C ILE A 584 -1.02 -3.13 25.26
N THR A 585 0.30 -3.16 25.02
CA THR A 585 0.86 -3.31 23.67
C THR A 585 0.79 -4.75 23.16
N SER A 586 0.34 -5.71 23.97
CA SER A 586 0.01 -7.06 23.52
C SER A 586 -1.29 -7.12 22.69
N ASP A 587 -2.07 -6.04 22.71
CA ASP A 587 -3.21 -5.84 21.81
C ASP A 587 -2.88 -4.90 20.66
N LEU A 588 -3.20 -5.33 19.44
CA LEU A 588 -2.93 -4.60 18.21
C LEU A 588 -3.74 -3.29 18.12
N ASP A 589 -4.87 -3.20 18.81
CA ASP A 589 -5.65 -1.97 18.92
C ASP A 589 -5.46 -1.25 20.25
N GLN A 590 -4.56 -1.72 21.14
CA GLN A 590 -4.39 -1.19 22.50
C GLN A 590 -5.73 -0.97 23.24
N PHE A 591 -6.68 -1.88 23.00
CA PHE A 591 -8.04 -1.89 23.53
C PHE A 591 -8.96 -0.74 23.07
N TRP A 592 -8.59 -0.02 22.00
CA TRP A 592 -9.46 0.97 21.34
C TRP A 592 -10.26 0.35 20.20
N VAL A 593 -11.58 0.56 20.18
CA VAL A 593 -12.46 -0.01 19.16
C VAL A 593 -13.49 0.99 18.66
N TRP A 594 -13.98 0.77 17.44
CA TRP A 594 -15.16 1.48 16.94
C TRP A 594 -16.41 0.78 17.47
N SER A 595 -17.34 1.55 18.03
CA SER A 595 -18.58 1.02 18.61
C SER A 595 -19.77 1.93 18.32
N ASP A 596 -20.89 1.31 18.00
CA ASP A 596 -22.19 1.99 17.85
C ASP A 596 -23.05 1.90 19.12
N ALA A 597 -22.55 1.29 20.20
CA ALA A 597 -23.33 1.02 21.41
C ALA A 597 -23.98 2.27 22.02
N ALA A 598 -23.29 3.42 21.96
CA ALA A 598 -23.78 4.69 22.48
C ALA A 598 -25.13 5.15 21.88
N PHE A 599 -25.50 4.67 20.68
CA PHE A 599 -26.79 5.00 20.09
C PHE A 599 -27.97 4.27 20.77
N GLY A 600 -27.71 3.19 21.48
CA GLY A 600 -28.69 2.42 22.24
C GLY A 600 -28.51 2.51 23.76
N ASP A 601 -27.54 3.28 24.23
CA ASP A 601 -27.25 3.54 25.65
C ASP A 601 -28.11 4.72 26.14
N THR A 602 -29.14 4.38 26.89
CA THR A 602 -30.19 5.29 27.36
C THR A 602 -30.01 5.71 28.81
N ASP A 603 -28.94 5.33 29.50
CA ASP A 603 -28.61 5.80 30.85
C ASP A 603 -27.14 6.23 31.05
N ASP A 604 -26.33 6.18 29.98
CA ASP A 604 -24.94 6.63 29.91
C ASP A 604 -23.99 5.79 30.79
N ASP A 605 -24.26 4.49 30.91
CA ASP A 605 -23.43 3.54 31.67
C ASP A 605 -22.39 2.77 30.82
N GLY A 606 -22.41 2.97 29.50
CA GLY A 606 -21.52 2.32 28.54
C GLY A 606 -22.04 0.99 27.99
N LEU A 607 -23.23 0.54 28.41
CA LEU A 607 -23.96 -0.60 27.86
C LEU A 607 -25.23 -0.10 27.16
N ALA A 608 -25.60 -0.73 26.06
CA ALA A 608 -26.82 -0.37 25.35
C ALA A 608 -28.03 -1.12 25.94
N GLU A 609 -29.11 -0.43 26.33
CA GLU A 609 -30.38 -1.04 26.71
C GLU A 609 -31.11 -1.60 25.50
N LEU A 610 -30.88 -1.02 24.32
CA LEU A 610 -31.53 -1.39 23.08
C LEU A 610 -30.54 -1.99 22.07
N PRO A 611 -30.97 -2.99 21.28
CA PRO A 611 -30.16 -3.51 20.18
C PRO A 611 -29.82 -2.40 19.17
N VAL A 612 -28.55 -2.35 18.77
CA VAL A 612 -28.05 -1.44 17.74
C VAL A 612 -27.57 -2.24 16.54
N SER A 613 -27.89 -1.76 15.35
CA SER A 613 -27.42 -2.29 14.07
C SER A 613 -27.05 -1.14 13.13
N ARG A 614 -26.20 -1.42 12.15
CA ARG A 614 -25.78 -0.44 11.14
C ARG A 614 -25.98 -1.00 9.74
N VAL A 615 -26.72 -0.29 8.91
CA VAL A 615 -26.75 -0.51 7.46
C VAL A 615 -25.71 0.42 6.82
N PRO A 616 -24.47 -0.04 6.55
CA PRO A 616 -23.49 0.78 5.84
C PRO A 616 -23.99 1.10 4.43
N ASP A 617 -23.54 2.21 3.85
CA ASP A 617 -23.84 2.54 2.45
C ASP A 617 -22.74 2.10 1.48
N ALA A 618 -21.48 2.01 1.94
CA ALA A 618 -20.30 1.69 1.12
C ALA A 618 -20.21 2.50 -0.20
N ARG A 619 -20.88 3.66 -0.26
CA ARG A 619 -21.11 4.47 -1.45
C ARG A 619 -21.74 3.70 -2.64
N ASP A 620 -22.47 2.62 -2.35
CA ASP A 620 -23.18 1.79 -3.33
C ASP A 620 -24.68 1.73 -2.98
N ALA A 621 -25.49 2.46 -3.76
CA ALA A 621 -26.94 2.50 -3.59
C ALA A 621 -27.61 1.12 -3.70
N ARG A 622 -27.04 0.20 -4.49
CA ARG A 622 -27.60 -1.16 -4.64
C ARG A 622 -27.33 -2.00 -3.40
N MET A 623 -26.21 -1.79 -2.71
CA MET A 623 -25.98 -2.41 -1.40
C MET A 623 -26.96 -1.89 -0.36
N LEU A 624 -27.15 -0.57 -0.26
CA LEU A 624 -28.12 0.04 0.66
C LEU A 624 -29.54 -0.52 0.42
N LYS A 625 -29.95 -0.60 -0.85
CA LYS A 625 -31.24 -1.21 -1.23
C LYS A 625 -31.32 -2.68 -0.86
N ALA A 626 -30.27 -3.47 -1.13
CA ALA A 626 -30.23 -4.90 -0.80
C ALA A 626 -30.35 -5.14 0.71
N ALA A 627 -29.68 -4.34 1.53
CA ALA A 627 -29.75 -4.43 2.98
C ALA A 627 -31.14 -4.09 3.53
N PHE A 628 -31.84 -3.09 2.96
CA PHE A 628 -33.22 -2.76 3.35
C PHE A 628 -34.25 -3.77 2.84
N ALA A 629 -33.93 -4.50 1.78
CA ALA A 629 -34.74 -5.57 1.24
C ALA A 629 -34.45 -6.94 1.91
N ALA A 630 -33.44 -7.02 2.77
CA ALA A 630 -33.09 -8.25 3.45
C ALA A 630 -34.23 -8.66 4.40
N ALA A 631 -34.73 -9.87 4.23
CA ALA A 631 -35.75 -10.45 5.09
C ALA A 631 -35.12 -11.52 5.99
N ARG A 632 -35.84 -11.89 7.05
CA ARG A 632 -35.54 -13.08 7.84
C ARG A 632 -35.33 -14.28 6.91
N SER A 633 -34.21 -14.97 7.08
CA SER A 633 -33.90 -16.14 6.26
C SER A 633 -34.85 -17.29 6.57
N GLU A 634 -35.44 -17.86 5.51
CA GLU A 634 -36.14 -19.14 5.55
C GLU A 634 -35.24 -20.29 5.06
N VAL A 635 -33.99 -19.98 4.67
CA VAL A 635 -33.08 -20.93 4.06
C VAL A 635 -32.42 -21.78 5.14
N ALA A 636 -32.78 -23.06 5.18
CA ALA A 636 -32.22 -24.02 6.12
C ALA A 636 -30.77 -24.38 5.76
N GLY A 637 -29.95 -24.63 6.77
CA GLY A 637 -28.58 -25.12 6.61
C GLY A 637 -27.54 -24.27 7.32
N ARG A 638 -26.33 -24.81 7.41
CA ARG A 638 -25.17 -24.13 7.99
C ARG A 638 -23.92 -24.39 7.16
N PHE A 639 -23.10 -23.37 7.01
CA PHE A 639 -21.78 -23.42 6.41
C PHE A 639 -20.78 -22.71 7.32
N GLY A 640 -19.55 -23.22 7.39
CA GLY A 640 -18.57 -22.63 8.26
C GLY A 640 -17.20 -23.25 8.12
N VAL A 641 -16.22 -22.42 8.44
CA VAL A 641 -14.80 -22.79 8.43
C VAL A 641 -14.20 -22.27 9.73
N ARG A 642 -13.47 -23.14 10.43
CA ARG A 642 -12.71 -22.78 11.62
C ARG A 642 -11.23 -23.02 11.42
N ASN A 643 -10.44 -22.24 12.13
CA ASN A 643 -9.02 -22.47 12.30
C ASN A 643 -8.77 -23.74 13.12
N VAL A 644 -7.72 -24.49 12.78
CA VAL A 644 -7.28 -25.70 13.50
C VAL A 644 -7.01 -25.42 14.99
N HIS A 645 -6.48 -24.24 15.32
CA HIS A 645 -6.20 -23.79 16.68
C HIS A 645 -7.39 -23.12 17.38
N ARG A 646 -8.61 -23.27 16.87
CA ARG A 646 -9.84 -22.77 17.51
C ARG A 646 -10.89 -23.89 17.66
N PRO A 647 -10.56 -25.00 18.36
CA PRO A 647 -11.45 -26.16 18.47
C PRO A 647 -12.76 -25.86 19.22
N PHE A 648 -12.82 -24.81 20.06
CA PHE A 648 -14.06 -24.40 20.72
C PHE A 648 -15.19 -24.06 19.73
N ALA A 649 -14.86 -23.68 18.50
CA ALA A 649 -15.85 -23.46 17.45
C ALA A 649 -16.67 -24.72 17.13
N ASP A 650 -16.16 -25.93 17.41
CA ASP A 650 -16.92 -27.17 17.28
C ASP A 650 -18.06 -27.25 18.30
N GLU A 651 -17.88 -26.72 19.51
CA GLU A 651 -18.93 -26.68 20.52
C GLU A 651 -20.04 -25.70 20.13
N ILE A 652 -19.67 -24.51 19.63
CA ILE A 652 -20.62 -23.54 19.07
C ILE A 652 -21.39 -24.16 17.91
N TRP A 653 -20.68 -24.86 17.02
CA TRP A 653 -21.26 -25.49 15.84
C TRP A 653 -22.34 -26.52 16.18
N LYS A 654 -22.21 -27.26 17.29
CA LYS A 654 -23.24 -28.22 17.73
C LYS A 654 -24.58 -27.55 18.03
N GLY A 655 -24.57 -26.32 18.55
CA GLY A 655 -25.77 -25.54 18.87
C GLY A 655 -26.41 -24.86 17.65
N MET A 656 -25.69 -24.73 16.54
CA MET A 656 -26.19 -24.07 15.33
C MET A 656 -27.18 -24.94 14.54
N ALA A 657 -28.27 -24.33 14.08
CA ALA A 657 -29.25 -25.00 13.23
C ALA A 657 -28.68 -25.43 11.86
N GLY A 658 -28.91 -26.69 11.48
CA GLY A 658 -28.47 -27.29 10.22
C GLY A 658 -27.67 -28.59 10.43
N THR A 659 -27.34 -29.29 9.35
CA THR A 659 -26.69 -30.62 9.41
C THR A 659 -25.31 -30.69 8.76
N GLY A 660 -24.80 -29.58 8.20
CA GLY A 660 -23.47 -29.56 7.60
C GLY A 660 -22.34 -29.69 8.64
N ASP A 661 -21.22 -30.27 8.23
CA ASP A 661 -20.00 -30.34 9.05
C ASP A 661 -19.23 -29.02 8.96
N ILE A 662 -18.56 -28.60 10.03
CA ILE A 662 -17.66 -27.45 9.98
C ILE A 662 -16.35 -27.86 9.31
N LEU A 663 -15.85 -27.02 8.40
CA LEU A 663 -14.56 -27.22 7.76
C LEU A 663 -13.44 -26.75 8.68
N VAL A 664 -12.28 -27.43 8.63
CA VAL A 664 -11.09 -27.09 9.40
C VAL A 664 -9.99 -26.64 8.44
N SER A 665 -9.39 -25.48 8.70
CA SER A 665 -8.48 -24.81 7.76
C SER A 665 -7.13 -25.52 7.53
N GLU A 666 -6.70 -26.43 8.40
CA GLU A 666 -5.43 -27.15 8.21
C GLU A 666 -5.45 -28.00 6.92
N PRO A 667 -6.47 -28.86 6.67
CA PRO A 667 -6.62 -29.58 5.40
C PRO A 667 -7.42 -28.82 4.32
N PHE A 668 -8.05 -27.68 4.64
CA PHE A 668 -8.97 -26.98 3.73
C PHE A 668 -8.38 -25.66 3.25
N ARG A 669 -8.43 -25.40 1.94
CA ARG A 669 -8.07 -24.12 1.33
C ARG A 669 -9.29 -23.48 0.68
N SER A 670 -9.26 -22.17 0.44
CA SER A 670 -10.32 -21.47 -0.30
C SER A 670 -10.60 -22.15 -1.65
N ALA A 671 -9.56 -22.65 -2.34
CA ALA A 671 -9.68 -23.36 -3.61
C ALA A 671 -10.51 -24.67 -3.53
N ASP A 672 -10.64 -25.27 -2.35
CA ASP A 672 -11.39 -26.52 -2.14
C ASP A 672 -12.88 -26.29 -1.85
N LEU A 673 -13.32 -25.03 -1.83
CA LEU A 673 -14.68 -24.67 -1.46
C LEU A 673 -15.71 -25.16 -2.48
N ASP A 674 -16.56 -26.07 -2.05
CA ASP A 674 -17.78 -26.42 -2.77
C ASP A 674 -18.82 -25.29 -2.64
N HIS A 675 -19.05 -24.58 -3.74
CA HIS A 675 -19.97 -23.44 -3.79
C HIS A 675 -21.42 -23.80 -3.48
N ASP A 676 -21.84 -25.06 -3.63
CA ASP A 676 -23.20 -25.50 -3.28
C ASP A 676 -23.45 -25.39 -1.76
N ARG A 677 -22.39 -25.44 -0.95
CA ARG A 677 -22.48 -25.28 0.50
C ARG A 677 -22.80 -23.85 0.93
N LEU A 678 -22.52 -22.85 0.09
CA LEU A 678 -22.72 -21.43 0.39
C LEU A 678 -24.18 -20.97 0.26
N VAL A 679 -25.07 -21.88 -0.15
CA VAL A 679 -26.52 -21.63 -0.17
C VAL A 679 -27.10 -21.66 1.26
N ALA A 680 -26.36 -22.18 2.25
CA ALA A 680 -26.82 -22.26 3.64
C ALA A 680 -27.17 -20.89 4.24
N GLY A 681 -28.26 -20.81 5.02
CA GLY A 681 -28.69 -19.56 5.64
C GLY A 681 -27.87 -19.10 6.86
N ASN A 682 -27.06 -19.99 7.45
CA ASN A 682 -26.23 -19.66 8.62
C ASN A 682 -24.75 -19.87 8.29
N HIS A 683 -23.98 -18.79 8.20
CA HIS A 683 -22.54 -18.85 7.97
C HIS A 683 -21.76 -18.55 9.25
N TYR A 684 -20.78 -19.38 9.60
CA TYR A 684 -19.92 -19.17 10.77
C TYR A 684 -18.44 -19.32 10.43
N HIS A 685 -17.67 -18.25 10.59
CA HIS A 685 -16.24 -18.24 10.33
C HIS A 685 -15.46 -17.95 11.61
N MET A 686 -14.60 -18.89 12.01
CA MET A 686 -13.68 -18.71 13.14
C MET A 686 -12.24 -18.80 12.64
N LEU A 687 -11.80 -17.73 11.97
CA LEU A 687 -10.54 -17.64 11.23
C LEU A 687 -9.77 -16.39 11.65
N HIS A 688 -8.58 -16.19 11.09
CA HIS A 688 -7.90 -14.91 11.16
C HIS A 688 -8.48 -13.93 10.14
N GLY A 689 -8.48 -12.65 10.52
CA GLY A 689 -8.72 -11.53 9.62
C GLY A 689 -7.61 -10.50 9.79
N GLU A 690 -7.51 -9.57 8.87
CA GLU A 690 -6.42 -8.60 8.83
C GLU A 690 -6.97 -7.16 8.78
N LEU A 691 -6.31 -6.25 9.50
CA LEU A 691 -6.70 -4.84 9.52
C LEU A 691 -6.64 -4.22 8.14
N ASP A 692 -5.54 -4.44 7.42
CA ASP A 692 -5.28 -3.78 6.13
C ASP A 692 -5.94 -4.54 4.94
N ASP A 693 -6.49 -5.75 5.15
CA ASP A 693 -7.07 -6.58 4.08
C ASP A 693 -8.37 -7.28 4.51
N GLY A 694 -9.50 -6.77 4.03
CA GLY A 694 -10.84 -7.28 4.33
C GLY A 694 -11.35 -8.28 3.30
N THR A 695 -10.51 -8.65 2.34
CA THR A 695 -10.89 -9.52 1.22
C THR A 695 -10.66 -10.99 1.50
N ILE A 696 -9.94 -11.33 2.58
CA ILE A 696 -9.55 -12.70 2.90
C ILE A 696 -9.75 -13.01 4.39
N PHE A 697 -10.09 -14.26 4.67
CA PHE A 697 -9.91 -14.88 5.97
C PHE A 697 -8.93 -16.04 5.87
N THR A 698 -7.99 -16.12 6.81
CA THR A 698 -6.91 -17.10 6.79
C THR A 698 -7.02 -18.11 7.94
N GLY A 699 -6.61 -19.34 7.65
CA GLY A 699 -6.42 -20.39 8.63
C GLY A 699 -5.04 -20.35 9.26
N GLU A 700 -4.68 -21.45 9.91
CA GLU A 700 -3.31 -21.78 10.33
C GLU A 700 -3.02 -23.23 9.94
N ASP A 701 -1.78 -23.49 9.52
CA ASP A 701 -1.19 -24.81 9.36
C ASP A 701 0.31 -24.78 9.73
N ALA A 702 1.05 -25.87 9.50
CA ALA A 702 2.48 -25.95 9.80
C ALA A 702 3.36 -25.04 8.92
N GLU A 703 2.85 -24.57 7.78
CA GLU A 703 3.57 -23.81 6.76
C GLU A 703 3.20 -22.30 6.78
N GLY A 704 2.11 -21.92 7.46
CA GLY A 704 1.77 -20.52 7.71
C GLY A 704 0.27 -20.26 7.86
N TYR A 705 -0.21 -19.22 7.17
CA TYR A 705 -1.59 -18.70 7.26
C TYR A 705 -2.33 -18.87 5.92
N PRO A 706 -2.74 -20.09 5.56
CA PRO A 706 -3.38 -20.34 4.27
C PRO A 706 -4.71 -19.60 4.14
N VAL A 707 -5.03 -19.15 2.93
CA VAL A 707 -6.33 -18.52 2.63
C VAL A 707 -7.43 -19.57 2.71
N ALA A 708 -8.41 -19.34 3.59
CA ALA A 708 -9.51 -20.25 3.87
C ALA A 708 -10.86 -19.75 3.33
N PHE A 709 -11.02 -18.43 3.15
CA PHE A 709 -12.20 -17.85 2.53
C PHE A 709 -11.84 -16.50 1.88
N GLU A 710 -12.40 -16.20 0.70
CA GLU A 710 -12.13 -14.98 -0.06
C GLU A 710 -13.41 -14.23 -0.42
N VAL A 711 -13.32 -12.92 -0.59
CA VAL A 711 -14.45 -12.04 -0.98
C VAL A 711 -15.11 -12.49 -2.29
N LYS A 712 -14.32 -12.98 -3.25
CA LYS A 712 -14.82 -13.49 -4.53
C LYS A 712 -15.70 -14.75 -4.40
N GLN A 713 -15.67 -15.41 -3.24
CA GLN A 713 -16.46 -16.59 -2.94
C GLN A 713 -17.79 -16.24 -2.28
N VAL A 714 -17.98 -14.99 -1.83
CA VAL A 714 -19.26 -14.55 -1.30
C VAL A 714 -20.35 -14.75 -2.36
N PRO A 715 -21.48 -15.40 -2.04
CA PRO A 715 -22.56 -15.61 -3.00
C PRO A 715 -23.07 -14.30 -3.59
N THR A 716 -23.43 -14.29 -4.87
CA THR A 716 -24.06 -13.12 -5.51
C THR A 716 -25.48 -12.85 -5.00
N SER A 717 -26.13 -13.87 -4.44
CA SER A 717 -27.35 -13.73 -3.64
C SER A 717 -27.23 -14.59 -2.39
N PHE A 718 -27.57 -13.99 -1.26
CA PHE A 718 -27.57 -14.62 0.04
C PHE A 718 -28.87 -14.29 0.77
N SER A 719 -29.29 -15.17 1.66
CA SER A 719 -30.42 -14.95 2.56
C SER A 719 -30.13 -15.69 3.84
N GLY A 720 -29.70 -14.96 4.86
CA GLY A 720 -29.08 -15.57 6.02
C GLY A 720 -28.41 -14.59 6.95
N VAL A 721 -27.79 -15.15 7.98
CA VAL A 721 -26.89 -14.43 8.88
C VAL A 721 -25.49 -14.99 8.78
N VAL A 722 -24.51 -14.10 8.86
CA VAL A 722 -23.09 -14.47 8.95
C VAL A 722 -22.59 -14.05 10.32
N PHE A 723 -21.90 -14.94 11.02
CA PHE A 723 -21.17 -14.63 12.24
C PHE A 723 -19.69 -14.93 12.05
N THR A 724 -18.84 -13.99 12.43
CA THR A 724 -17.39 -14.15 12.32
C THR A 724 -16.68 -13.84 13.64
N GLY A 725 -15.77 -14.73 14.04
CA GLY A 725 -14.79 -14.49 15.09
C GLY A 725 -13.43 -14.13 14.51
N CYS A 726 -13.40 -13.28 13.48
CA CYS A 726 -12.19 -12.91 12.75
C CYS A 726 -11.79 -11.46 13.12
N CYS A 727 -10.49 -11.23 13.34
CA CYS A 727 -9.97 -9.89 13.63
C CYS A 727 -10.37 -8.90 12.53
N TRP A 728 -10.93 -7.75 12.92
CA TRP A 728 -11.46 -6.70 12.03
C TRP A 728 -12.46 -7.20 10.97
N GLY A 729 -13.07 -8.38 11.16
CA GLY A 729 -13.93 -9.02 10.15
C GLY A 729 -15.19 -8.25 9.79
N ALA A 730 -15.64 -7.32 10.66
CA ALA A 730 -16.76 -6.41 10.41
C ALA A 730 -16.32 -4.93 10.34
N LEU A 731 -15.03 -4.66 10.11
CA LEU A 731 -14.54 -3.29 9.93
C LEU A 731 -14.90 -2.79 8.52
N ILE A 732 -15.78 -1.80 8.44
CA ILE A 732 -16.28 -1.22 7.17
C ILE A 732 -15.42 -0.06 6.62
N VAL A 733 -14.26 0.17 7.24
CA VAL A 733 -13.32 1.26 6.94
C VAL A 733 -11.88 0.72 6.90
N ASP A 734 -10.94 1.46 6.34
CA ASP A 734 -9.53 1.04 6.18
C ASP A 734 -8.66 1.26 7.45
N GLY A 735 -9.26 1.62 8.59
CA GLY A 735 -8.52 2.03 9.78
C GLY A 735 -9.15 1.61 11.11
N SER A 736 -8.31 1.21 12.06
CA SER A 736 -8.74 0.90 13.43
C SER A 736 -8.97 2.16 14.26
N ALA A 737 -9.76 2.04 15.31
CA ALA A 737 -10.06 3.14 16.22
C ALA A 737 -8.81 3.67 16.93
N LEU A 738 -7.79 2.83 17.15
CA LEU A 738 -6.52 3.27 17.70
C LEU A 738 -5.84 4.34 16.82
N ARG A 739 -5.80 4.10 15.50
CA ARG A 739 -5.05 4.93 14.54
C ARG A 739 -5.74 6.27 14.21
N TYR A 740 -7.05 6.37 14.45
CA TYR A 740 -7.89 7.45 13.96
C TYR A 740 -8.57 8.19 15.13
N VAL A 741 -7.89 9.22 15.65
CA VAL A 741 -8.33 10.01 16.82
C VAL A 741 -9.20 11.20 16.41
N ASP A 742 -8.71 12.05 15.49
CA ASP A 742 -9.34 13.34 15.13
C ASP A 742 -10.01 13.33 13.75
N ARG A 743 -9.99 12.19 13.06
CA ARG A 743 -10.58 12.02 11.73
C ARG A 743 -11.13 10.61 11.56
N LEU A 744 -12.05 10.44 10.62
CA LEU A 744 -12.56 9.13 10.25
C LEU A 744 -11.75 8.49 9.12
N PRO A 745 -11.48 7.18 9.19
CA PRO A 745 -10.86 6.44 8.10
C PRO A 745 -11.77 6.39 6.85
N PRO A 746 -11.20 6.37 5.64
CA PRO A 746 -11.95 6.11 4.41
C PRO A 746 -12.84 4.85 4.49
N PRO A 747 -14.07 4.91 3.93
CA PRO A 747 -14.94 3.75 3.84
C PRO A 747 -14.38 2.71 2.86
N ARG A 748 -14.53 1.43 3.19
CA ARG A 748 -14.26 0.34 2.23
C ARG A 748 -15.34 0.28 1.17
N VAL A 749 -14.92 -0.07 -0.04
CA VAL A 749 -15.83 -0.50 -1.12
C VAL A 749 -16.23 -1.95 -0.90
N VAL A 750 -17.32 -2.37 -1.54
CA VAL A 750 -17.89 -3.71 -1.35
C VAL A 750 -16.91 -4.82 -1.72
N GLU A 751 -16.17 -4.63 -2.80
CA GLU A 751 -15.19 -5.59 -3.33
C GLU A 751 -13.97 -5.73 -2.41
N ALA A 752 -13.75 -4.80 -1.48
CA ALA A 752 -12.64 -4.78 -0.51
C ALA A 752 -13.03 -5.33 0.88
N SER A 753 -14.25 -5.87 1.03
CA SER A 753 -14.76 -6.35 2.31
C SER A 753 -15.72 -7.53 2.14
N ILE A 754 -15.38 -8.66 2.76
CA ILE A 754 -16.27 -9.83 2.87
C ILE A 754 -17.61 -9.43 3.51
N ALA A 755 -17.58 -8.62 4.58
CA ALA A 755 -18.78 -8.17 5.26
C ALA A 755 -19.72 -7.37 4.33
N LEU A 756 -19.19 -6.35 3.66
CA LEU A 756 -19.98 -5.52 2.73
C LEU A 756 -20.49 -6.35 1.54
N SER A 757 -19.69 -7.31 1.05
CA SER A 757 -20.11 -8.22 -0.02
C SER A 757 -21.30 -9.09 0.38
N TYR A 758 -21.34 -9.62 1.62
CA TYR A 758 -22.50 -10.35 2.11
C TYR A 758 -23.75 -9.46 2.22
N LEU A 759 -23.60 -8.21 2.66
CA LEU A 759 -24.71 -7.26 2.72
C LEU A 759 -25.26 -6.94 1.33
N LYS A 760 -24.38 -6.71 0.34
CA LYS A 760 -24.78 -6.52 -1.08
C LYS A 760 -25.50 -7.75 -1.64
N ALA A 761 -25.09 -8.95 -1.22
CA ALA A 761 -25.76 -10.19 -1.60
C ALA A 761 -27.17 -10.35 -0.97
N GLY A 762 -27.51 -9.57 0.06
CA GLY A 762 -28.80 -9.62 0.75
C GLY A 762 -28.79 -10.34 2.10
N ALA A 763 -27.64 -10.42 2.77
CA ALA A 763 -27.57 -10.90 4.15
C ALA A 763 -28.48 -10.06 5.07
N GLN A 764 -29.20 -10.75 5.97
CA GLN A 764 -29.98 -10.11 7.03
C GLN A 764 -29.05 -9.33 7.96
N ALA A 765 -27.93 -9.96 8.33
CA ALA A 765 -26.85 -9.31 9.04
C ALA A 765 -25.51 -10.02 8.86
N PHE A 766 -24.44 -9.27 9.08
CA PHE A 766 -23.08 -9.75 9.26
C PHE A 766 -22.58 -9.31 10.64
N ILE A 767 -22.26 -10.30 11.48
CA ILE A 767 -21.76 -10.10 12.84
C ILE A 767 -20.25 -10.33 12.86
N GLY A 768 -19.51 -9.41 13.46
CA GLY A 768 -18.07 -9.54 13.60
C GLY A 768 -17.44 -8.39 14.38
N CYS A 769 -16.11 -8.41 14.47
CA CYS A 769 -15.34 -7.45 15.26
C CYS A 769 -14.91 -6.23 14.43
N THR A 770 -14.90 -5.05 15.07
CA THR A 770 -14.26 -3.84 14.56
C THR A 770 -12.77 -3.73 14.94
N GLY A 771 -12.26 -4.66 15.76
CA GLY A 771 -10.88 -4.74 16.23
C GLY A 771 -10.31 -6.17 16.16
N ALA A 772 -9.09 -6.37 16.67
CA ALA A 772 -8.47 -7.67 16.88
C ALA A 772 -9.27 -8.51 17.87
N HIS A 773 -9.63 -9.71 17.44
CA HIS A 773 -10.51 -10.63 18.14
C HIS A 773 -9.74 -11.60 19.05
N TYR A 774 -10.21 -11.76 20.29
CA TYR A 774 -9.62 -12.68 21.26
C TYR A 774 -10.52 -13.86 21.55
N SER A 775 -10.03 -15.08 21.39
CA SER A 775 -10.79 -16.30 21.73
C SER A 775 -9.91 -17.34 22.42
N GLY A 776 -8.67 -17.51 21.96
CA GLY A 776 -7.77 -18.54 22.44
C GLY A 776 -8.18 -19.95 21.96
N PRO A 777 -7.36 -20.97 22.22
CA PRO A 777 -7.61 -22.32 21.73
C PRO A 777 -8.49 -23.16 22.67
N SER A 778 -8.71 -22.71 23.92
CA SER A 778 -9.35 -23.53 24.95
C SER A 778 -10.84 -23.73 24.69
N VAL A 779 -11.33 -24.94 24.96
CA VAL A 779 -12.77 -25.26 25.03
C VAL A 779 -13.35 -25.03 26.43
N ASP A 780 -12.49 -24.73 27.41
CA ASP A 780 -12.91 -24.32 28.75
C ASP A 780 -13.44 -22.88 28.71
N ARG A 781 -14.69 -22.70 29.14
CA ARG A 781 -15.42 -21.43 29.12
C ARG A 781 -14.78 -20.36 30.00
N GLU A 782 -14.17 -20.76 31.12
CA GLU A 782 -13.48 -19.81 31.99
C GLU A 782 -12.18 -19.30 31.36
N ALA A 783 -11.51 -20.14 30.56
CA ALA A 783 -10.26 -19.79 29.89
C ALA A 783 -10.45 -19.15 28.50
N ASN A 784 -11.59 -19.36 27.84
CA ASN A 784 -11.88 -18.82 26.51
C ASN A 784 -12.49 -17.41 26.60
N PHE A 785 -11.99 -16.48 25.79
CA PHE A 785 -12.37 -15.06 25.88
C PHE A 785 -13.62 -14.68 25.08
N ALA A 786 -14.18 -15.55 24.23
CA ALA A 786 -15.30 -15.23 23.34
C ALA A 786 -16.36 -16.34 23.19
N MET A 787 -16.07 -17.58 23.62
CA MET A 787 -16.95 -18.74 23.43
C MET A 787 -18.38 -18.49 23.91
N ASP A 788 -18.56 -17.96 25.13
CA ASP A 788 -19.90 -17.71 25.68
C ASP A 788 -20.68 -16.67 24.86
N LEU A 789 -20.01 -15.65 24.31
CA LEU A 789 -20.65 -14.65 23.45
C LEU A 789 -21.12 -15.27 22.12
N HIS A 790 -20.30 -16.12 21.52
CA HIS A 790 -20.64 -16.80 20.26
C HIS A 790 -21.81 -17.77 20.45
N GLU A 791 -21.81 -18.54 21.54
CA GLU A 791 -22.88 -19.50 21.83
C GLU A 791 -24.19 -18.77 22.11
N ALA A 792 -24.17 -17.79 23.01
CA ALA A 792 -25.36 -17.01 23.35
C ALA A 792 -25.96 -16.34 22.12
N PHE A 793 -25.14 -15.85 21.19
CA PHE A 793 -25.64 -15.30 19.92
C PHE A 793 -26.48 -16.33 19.16
N TRP A 794 -25.95 -17.52 18.91
CA TRP A 794 -26.67 -18.53 18.12
C TRP A 794 -27.91 -19.06 18.84
N GLU A 795 -27.88 -19.18 20.16
CA GLU A 795 -29.05 -19.53 20.98
C GLU A 795 -30.18 -18.50 20.86
N HIS A 796 -29.85 -17.21 21.04
CA HIS A 796 -30.83 -16.13 20.93
C HIS A 796 -31.30 -15.90 19.48
N PHE A 797 -30.43 -16.13 18.50
CA PHE A 797 -30.81 -16.05 17.09
C PHE A 797 -31.79 -17.14 16.71
N ALA A 798 -31.59 -18.38 17.18
CA ALA A 798 -32.52 -19.48 16.95
C ALA A 798 -33.93 -19.20 17.50
N GLN A 799 -34.03 -18.44 18.59
CA GLN A 799 -35.30 -18.08 19.23
C GLN A 799 -35.99 -16.89 18.54
N SER A 800 -35.25 -15.82 18.27
CA SER A 800 -35.82 -14.55 17.80
C SER A 800 -35.87 -14.44 16.26
N GLY A 801 -34.88 -15.02 15.57
CA GLY A 801 -34.63 -14.78 14.15
C GLY A 801 -34.13 -13.37 13.82
N SER A 802 -33.82 -12.54 14.82
CA SER A 802 -33.23 -11.20 14.64
C SER A 802 -31.78 -11.23 15.10
N ALA A 803 -30.87 -10.91 14.18
CA ALA A 803 -29.44 -10.89 14.45
C ALA A 803 -29.06 -9.73 15.39
N SER A 804 -29.72 -8.57 15.26
CA SER A 804 -29.47 -7.42 16.14
C SER A 804 -29.90 -7.73 17.58
N HIS A 805 -31.11 -8.28 17.76
CA HIS A 805 -31.59 -8.71 19.08
C HIS A 805 -30.74 -9.84 19.68
N ALA A 806 -30.32 -10.79 18.86
CA ALA A 806 -29.48 -11.90 19.31
C ALA A 806 -28.09 -11.42 19.78
N LEU A 807 -27.45 -10.51 19.04
CA LEU A 807 -26.17 -9.95 19.44
C LEU A 807 -26.29 -9.12 20.72
N HIS A 808 -27.34 -8.30 20.84
CA HIS A 808 -27.60 -7.53 22.05
C HIS A 808 -27.78 -8.42 23.28
N SER A 809 -28.64 -9.45 23.17
CA SER A 809 -28.87 -10.42 24.26
C SER A 809 -27.60 -11.18 24.63
N ALA A 810 -26.81 -11.58 23.62
CA ALA A 810 -25.52 -12.23 23.84
C ALA A 810 -24.51 -11.31 24.56
N LYS A 811 -24.45 -10.02 24.20
CA LYS A 811 -23.60 -9.03 24.87
C LYS A 811 -24.01 -8.84 26.33
N LEU A 812 -25.30 -8.77 26.64
CA LEU A 812 -25.78 -8.68 28.02
C LEU A 812 -25.41 -9.93 28.84
N ALA A 813 -25.67 -11.13 28.31
CA ALA A 813 -25.29 -12.39 28.97
C ALA A 813 -23.76 -12.48 29.19
N PHE A 814 -22.98 -12.02 28.22
CA PHE A 814 -21.53 -11.98 28.30
C PHE A 814 -21.01 -10.93 29.28
N ALA A 815 -21.63 -9.75 29.37
CA ALA A 815 -21.32 -8.75 30.38
C ALA A 815 -21.57 -9.30 31.80
N GLU A 816 -22.69 -9.99 32.02
CA GLU A 816 -22.95 -10.67 33.29
C GLU A 816 -21.92 -11.75 33.63
N SER A 817 -21.38 -12.45 32.62
CA SER A 817 -20.35 -13.47 32.85
C SER A 817 -19.01 -12.85 33.26
N ILE A 818 -18.65 -11.68 32.70
CA ILE A 818 -17.48 -10.90 33.10
C ILE A 818 -17.61 -10.47 34.58
N VAL A 819 -18.78 -9.94 34.97
CA VAL A 819 -19.02 -9.50 36.36
C VAL A 819 -19.01 -10.66 37.35
N ARG A 820 -19.52 -11.84 36.96
CA ARG A 820 -19.52 -13.05 37.79
C ARG A 820 -18.15 -13.72 37.91
N GLY A 821 -17.22 -13.45 36.98
CA GLY A 821 -15.88 -14.04 36.97
C GLY A 821 -14.98 -13.50 38.09
N THR A 822 -15.14 -14.00 39.32
CA THR A 822 -14.47 -13.46 40.52
C THR A 822 -12.93 -13.63 40.57
N HIS A 823 -12.29 -14.21 39.54
CA HIS A 823 -10.85 -14.52 39.53
C HIS A 823 -10.12 -14.27 38.20
N LEU A 824 -10.65 -13.42 37.33
CA LEU A 824 -9.93 -13.07 36.09
C LEU A 824 -8.73 -12.16 36.39
N ASP A 825 -7.58 -12.46 35.79
CA ASP A 825 -6.45 -11.52 35.78
C ASP A 825 -6.78 -10.27 34.93
N PRO A 826 -6.04 -9.15 35.11
CA PRO A 826 -6.32 -7.91 34.39
C PRO A 826 -6.35 -8.07 32.87
N LEU A 827 -5.46 -8.86 32.26
CA LEU A 827 -5.39 -9.02 30.81
C LEU A 827 -6.56 -9.86 30.28
N SER A 828 -6.94 -10.92 31.00
CA SER A 828 -8.12 -11.71 30.68
C SER A 828 -9.40 -10.87 30.77
N THR A 829 -9.50 -9.99 31.77
CA THR A 829 -10.63 -9.05 31.92
C THR A 829 -10.67 -8.08 30.74
N ALA A 830 -9.53 -7.47 30.39
CA ALA A 830 -9.40 -6.53 29.30
C ALA A 830 -9.80 -7.12 27.93
N ARG A 831 -9.37 -8.37 27.64
CA ARG A 831 -9.73 -9.08 26.41
C ARG A 831 -11.24 -9.34 26.29
N ARG A 832 -11.89 -9.70 27.39
CA ARG A 832 -13.35 -9.92 27.43
C ARG A 832 -14.11 -8.59 27.26
N LEU A 833 -13.69 -7.52 27.94
CA LEU A 833 -14.27 -6.18 27.75
C LEU A 833 -14.14 -5.69 26.30
N LYS A 834 -12.98 -5.91 25.67
CA LYS A 834 -12.81 -5.60 24.25
C LYS A 834 -13.77 -6.36 23.36
N ASN A 835 -13.90 -7.68 23.55
CA ASN A 835 -14.88 -8.49 22.81
C ASN A 835 -16.30 -7.96 23.00
N LEU A 836 -16.68 -7.63 24.22
CA LEU A 836 -17.99 -7.03 24.50
C LEU A 836 -18.19 -5.74 23.67
N ALA A 837 -17.21 -4.85 23.62
CA ALA A 837 -17.33 -3.57 22.92
C ALA A 837 -17.29 -3.71 21.39
N GLN A 838 -16.44 -4.57 20.84
CA GLN A 838 -16.08 -4.55 19.41
C GLN A 838 -17.01 -5.33 18.47
N PHE A 839 -17.82 -6.26 18.99
CA PHE A 839 -18.77 -6.98 18.15
C PHE A 839 -19.93 -6.07 17.73
N THR A 840 -20.12 -5.95 16.42
CA THR A 840 -21.15 -5.11 15.79
C THR A 840 -22.08 -5.93 14.90
N CYS A 841 -23.29 -5.42 14.69
CA CYS A 841 -24.30 -5.99 13.80
C CYS A 841 -24.43 -5.11 12.55
N LEU A 842 -23.81 -5.53 11.45
CA LEU A 842 -23.97 -4.86 10.16
C LEU A 842 -25.18 -5.44 9.39
N GLY A 843 -25.89 -4.61 8.65
CA GLY A 843 -27.17 -4.94 8.01
C GLY A 843 -28.36 -4.48 8.85
N LEU A 844 -29.58 -4.74 8.35
CA LEU A 844 -30.80 -4.37 9.06
C LEU A 844 -30.93 -5.18 10.36
N GLY A 845 -30.63 -6.49 10.31
CA GLY A 845 -30.66 -7.36 11.50
C GLY A 845 -32.04 -7.69 12.06
N TRP A 846 -33.13 -7.33 11.37
CA TRP A 846 -34.52 -7.52 11.79
C TRP A 846 -35.34 -8.32 10.78
#